data_AF-A0A6J4L2V1-F1
#
_entry.id   AF-A0A6J4L2V1-F1
#
_cell.length_a   1.000
_cell.length_b   1.000
_cell.length_c   1.000
_cell.angle_alpha   90.00
_cell.angle_beta   90.00
_cell.angle_gamma   90.00
#
_symmetry.space_group_name_H-M   'P 1'
#
loop_
_entity.id
_entity.type
_entity.pdbx_description
1 polymer ?
#
loop_
_entity_poly.entity_id
_entity_poly.type
_entity_poly.pdbx_seq_one_letter_code
_entity_poly.pdbx_strand_id
1 'polypeptide(L)'
;MLTRRVGSNAIMFGEHEEGTLRQLVDVSQRAERTALLADGHVGFTMPIGGVAAYRNKVSVVGVGFDIACLAAGTPVATADGFTRPIEAVADSDPVVCWDGAAVRPVAPHFGAVPRGEREVLAITLGNGRKIRATPDHEILTRAGWKRADELGTEDSLACTPFIGLPYEAPTGEIQLDVENPRSRAELAERGLLPLRASDPRFPALVRLLAYVSGDGHLSKDGKRVSAYVFNDTDAAGLAADFRRLGFEPKEHRRWRKEGWREEINLYVGSTALHALFAALGSPVGKKDWAAQPMPWLMGMPAWVRALYLSSFGSAEMMTPRIHRSGTIPNLQLKQSGRHRHAIDFVADLLQSLGFEVSVAPSGRQSGDRVSSVLQILGGQAEQLRFMRDVGFCHSVEKRVRAAAAASVAWQGQAYAANRDAAKQEARALRGQGVPWRTAVADVAERFGVTPGFAYHSFYDARGRSRRLPGEAVEPRADGEICWVPVARVEPDGTSLVYDVVTGDPAHCFLASGVVVHNCGNAAIRTDLRVEDITRNVSLDEIVRNPHRLAQNNLANNLADEIASTISFGIGRKNNADDAPVDHPLFRDPAWFAVPNTGGYRDTLQDKARRQLGTVGSGNHYVDVFADESGTVWVGVHFGSRGLGHTIASAFLSLSQGGMWGERAAEKEVLLDLDRPIGHDYWQLMQLAGEYAYAGREWVARKVVALLGGTEQELVHNHHNFGWKETHVSMDGEPTEYVVIRKGATPAFPGQKGFVGGSMGDDAVILEGNAAPPDEETARAQREALFSTVHGAGRVMSRTQAAGKRNRRGKVLVPGRISQEMVQQWLGKRGVILRGGGLDEAPQAYRRLPKVLEAQGDTIQVRHTLRPLIVAMAGAGEVDPYKD
;
A
#
# COMPACT_ATOMS: atom_id res chain seq x y z
N MET A 1 15.12 29.29 23.13
CA MET A 1 15.43 27.94 22.64
C MET A 1 14.14 27.13 22.70
N LEU A 2 13.39 27.13 21.60
CA LEU A 2 12.09 26.45 21.49
C LEU A 2 12.24 24.95 21.23
N THR A 3 13.31 24.59 20.51
CA THR A 3 13.65 23.22 20.17
C THR A 3 14.82 22.70 20.99
N ARG A 4 14.87 21.38 21.19
CA ARG A 4 16.03 20.64 21.69
C ARG A 4 16.32 19.48 20.74
N ARG A 5 17.59 19.04 20.67
CA ARG A 5 17.96 17.81 19.97
C ARG A 5 18.16 16.67 20.95
N VAL A 6 17.72 15.47 20.56
CA VAL A 6 17.95 14.23 21.30
C VAL A 6 18.78 13.31 20.39
N GLY A 7 20.09 13.23 20.67
CA GLY A 7 21.04 12.68 19.70
C GLY A 7 21.25 13.63 18.50
N SER A 8 21.64 13.07 17.35
CA SER A 8 21.92 13.85 16.13
C SER A 8 20.69 14.11 15.26
N ASN A 9 19.66 13.26 15.35
CA ASN A 9 18.62 13.07 14.33
C ASN A 9 17.17 13.25 14.82
N ALA A 10 16.97 13.62 16.09
CA ALA A 10 15.65 13.95 16.62
C ALA A 10 15.55 15.45 16.94
N ILE A 11 14.54 16.13 16.39
CA ILE A 11 14.11 17.46 16.81
C ILE A 11 12.93 17.32 17.79
N MET A 12 12.89 18.17 18.80
CA MET A 12 11.89 18.11 19.87
C MET A 12 11.42 19.53 20.21
N PHE A 13 10.10 19.76 20.22
CA PHE A 13 9.49 21.07 20.47
C PHE A 13 8.97 21.15 21.92
N GLY A 14 9.53 22.05 22.75
CA GLY A 14 9.15 22.16 24.16
C GLY A 14 9.73 21.07 25.06
N GLU A 15 8.92 20.53 25.98
CA GLU A 15 9.34 19.56 27.00
C GLU A 15 8.37 18.36 27.14
N HIS A 16 8.93 17.18 27.46
CA HIS A 16 8.20 15.91 27.53
C HIS A 16 8.70 15.02 28.68
N GLU A 17 7.83 14.11 29.12
CA GLU A 17 8.13 13.16 30.19
C GLU A 17 9.13 12.08 29.75
N GLU A 18 9.92 11.56 30.69
CA GLU A 18 10.98 10.60 30.40
C GLU A 18 10.49 9.34 29.68
N GLY A 19 9.27 8.85 29.97
CA GLY A 19 8.67 7.72 29.25
C GLY A 19 8.41 8.02 27.76
N THR A 20 8.02 9.27 27.45
CA THR A 20 7.85 9.75 26.07
C THR A 20 9.19 9.88 25.37
N LEU A 21 10.22 10.38 26.08
CA LEU A 21 11.57 10.51 25.54
C LEU A 21 12.23 9.15 25.29
N ARG A 22 12.03 8.16 26.17
CA ARG A 22 12.49 6.78 25.95
C ARG A 22 11.84 6.16 24.71
N GLN A 23 10.54 6.38 24.51
CA GLN A 23 9.84 5.96 23.28
C GLN A 23 10.36 6.69 22.04
N LEU A 24 10.56 8.02 22.10
CA LEU A 24 11.17 8.77 21.00
C LEU A 24 12.57 8.26 20.66
N VAL A 25 13.41 7.97 21.66
CA VAL A 25 14.77 7.46 21.50
C VAL A 25 14.80 6.04 20.94
N ASP A 26 13.84 5.20 21.31
CA ASP A 26 13.68 3.87 20.71
C ASP A 26 13.26 3.98 19.24
N VAL A 27 12.29 4.84 18.92
CA VAL A 27 11.91 5.18 17.54
C VAL A 27 13.07 5.80 16.75
N SER A 28 13.84 6.73 17.33
CA SER A 28 14.91 7.50 16.64
C SER A 28 16.22 6.73 16.48
N GLN A 29 16.39 5.59 17.16
CA GLN A 29 17.40 4.58 16.81
C GLN A 29 17.08 3.89 15.48
N ARG A 30 15.83 3.96 15.03
CA ARG A 30 15.30 3.22 13.87
C ARG A 30 14.81 4.13 12.74
N ALA A 31 14.44 5.37 13.05
CA ALA A 31 14.05 6.44 12.15
C ALA A 31 15.20 7.40 11.85
N GLU A 32 15.37 7.75 10.57
CA GLU A 32 16.43 8.66 10.08
C GLU A 32 16.21 10.10 10.54
N ARG A 33 14.96 10.56 10.56
CA ARG A 33 14.55 11.82 11.18
C ARG A 33 13.35 11.56 12.07
N THR A 34 13.37 12.12 13.28
CA THR A 34 12.19 12.15 14.14
C THR A 34 11.88 13.57 14.56
N ALA A 35 10.60 13.89 14.64
CA ALA A 35 10.13 15.04 15.39
C ALA A 35 9.28 14.56 16.56
N LEU A 36 9.50 15.10 17.74
CA LEU A 36 8.49 15.09 18.80
C LEU A 36 7.94 16.50 18.91
N LEU A 37 6.70 16.65 18.46
CA LEU A 37 5.99 17.92 18.41
C LEU A 37 5.48 18.29 19.81
N ALA A 38 5.07 19.54 20.00
CA ALA A 38 4.84 20.08 21.35
C ALA A 38 3.69 19.42 22.15
N ASP A 39 2.82 18.65 21.50
CA ASP A 39 1.78 17.81 22.11
C ASP A 39 2.28 16.41 22.51
N GLY A 40 3.57 16.15 22.32
CA GLY A 40 4.27 14.89 22.55
C GLY A 40 4.01 14.26 23.92
N HIS A 41 3.46 13.04 23.93
CA HIS A 41 3.20 12.27 25.14
C HIS A 41 3.24 10.74 24.90
N VAL A 42 3.35 9.98 25.98
CA VAL A 42 3.59 8.53 25.92
C VAL A 42 2.45 7.80 25.19
N GLY A 43 2.82 7.01 24.18
CA GLY A 43 1.92 6.14 23.43
C GLY A 43 2.08 4.68 23.86
N PHE A 44 1.58 3.76 23.04
CA PHE A 44 1.82 2.32 23.24
C PHE A 44 3.28 1.95 23.01
N THR A 45 3.89 2.45 21.94
CA THR A 45 5.33 2.28 21.69
C THR A 45 5.90 3.46 20.90
N MET A 46 5.46 3.72 19.66
CA MET A 46 5.65 5.08 19.10
C MET A 46 4.83 6.10 19.93
N PRO A 47 5.40 7.26 20.32
CA PRO A 47 4.71 8.25 21.15
C PRO A 47 3.66 9.02 20.34
N ILE A 48 2.64 9.56 21.02
CA ILE A 48 1.69 10.51 20.42
C ILE A 48 2.36 11.89 20.33
N GLY A 49 2.05 12.70 19.32
CA GLY A 49 2.87 13.86 18.90
C GLY A 49 4.16 13.43 18.18
N GLY A 50 4.29 12.12 17.91
CA GLY A 50 5.45 11.52 17.29
C GLY A 50 5.36 11.60 15.77
N VAL A 51 6.46 12.06 15.17
CA VAL A 51 6.72 12.07 13.73
C VAL A 51 7.98 11.25 13.51
N ALA A 52 7.95 10.33 12.56
CA ALA A 52 9.14 9.59 12.14
C ALA A 52 9.22 9.56 10.62
N ALA A 53 10.44 9.72 10.09
CA ALA A 53 10.90 9.58 8.69
C ALA A 53 12.20 8.75 8.59
N TYR A 54 12.42 8.09 7.44
CA TYR A 54 13.39 7.00 7.15
C TYR A 54 13.31 6.69 5.58
N ARG A 55 13.98 5.74 4.85
CA ARG A 55 13.68 5.30 3.39
C ARG A 55 13.31 3.75 3.08
N ASN A 56 12.07 3.31 2.61
CA ASN A 56 11.12 2.04 2.78
C ASN A 56 10.02 1.55 3.96
N LYS A 57 9.52 2.19 5.13
CA LYS A 57 9.16 1.65 6.53
C LYS A 57 7.73 1.91 7.23
N VAL A 58 6.51 1.64 6.76
CA VAL A 58 5.28 2.04 7.57
C VAL A 58 5.19 1.56 9.06
N SER A 59 4.83 2.47 9.97
CA SER A 59 4.44 2.12 11.35
C SER A 59 2.91 2.05 11.54
N VAL A 60 2.39 1.14 12.37
CA VAL A 60 0.93 0.92 12.65
C VAL A 60 0.59 1.32 14.06
N VAL A 61 1.37 0.87 15.05
CA VAL A 61 1.33 1.49 16.37
C VAL A 61 1.79 2.94 16.17
N GLY A 62 2.52 3.27 15.10
CA GLY A 62 2.78 4.63 14.65
C GLY A 62 1.68 5.31 13.83
N VAL A 63 1.09 4.71 12.79
CA VAL A 63 -0.14 5.28 12.16
C VAL A 63 -1.26 5.41 13.20
N GLY A 64 -1.19 4.65 14.29
CA GLY A 64 -2.25 4.50 15.27
C GLY A 64 -3.06 3.26 14.93
N PHE A 65 -3.63 2.66 15.98
CA PHE A 65 -4.62 1.61 15.77
C PHE A 65 -5.78 2.25 15.04
N ASP A 66 -6.01 1.87 13.79
CA ASP A 66 -6.19 0.51 13.26
C ASP A 66 -4.89 -0.18 12.66
N ILE A 67 -4.68 -1.52 12.61
CA ILE A 67 -3.40 -2.21 13.01
C ILE A 67 -2.58 -3.31 12.13
N ALA A 68 -2.21 -3.21 10.81
CA ALA A 68 -1.45 -4.21 9.90
C ALA A 68 -0.34 -5.23 10.42
N CYS A 69 0.03 -6.42 9.76
CA CYS A 69 1.22 -7.42 9.94
C CYS A 69 1.54 -8.72 8.98
N LEU A 70 2.68 -8.95 8.23
CA LEU A 70 2.94 -10.07 7.20
C LEU A 70 4.20 -10.90 7.45
N ALA A 71 4.15 -12.22 7.38
CA ALA A 71 5.33 -13.05 7.64
C ALA A 71 6.60 -12.74 6.78
N ALA A 72 7.73 -12.75 7.49
CA ALA A 72 9.07 -12.95 6.96
C ALA A 72 9.15 -14.10 5.91
N GLY A 73 10.14 -14.05 5.01
CA GLY A 73 10.47 -15.15 4.09
C GLY A 73 9.53 -15.43 2.90
N THR A 74 8.34 -14.81 2.83
CA THR A 74 7.58 -14.64 1.57
C THR A 74 8.44 -13.79 0.55
N PRO A 75 8.08 -13.59 -0.74
CA PRO A 75 8.90 -12.80 -1.71
C PRO A 75 8.17 -11.61 -2.39
N VAL A 76 8.63 -10.36 -2.16
CA VAL A 76 8.30 -9.08 -2.88
C VAL A 76 8.65 -9.17 -4.35
N ALA A 77 7.82 -8.68 -5.27
CA ALA A 77 8.20 -8.50 -6.67
C ALA A 77 8.65 -7.05 -6.95
N THR A 78 9.82 -6.87 -7.57
CA THR A 78 10.32 -5.55 -8.00
C THR A 78 10.16 -5.32 -9.50
N ALA A 79 10.00 -4.06 -9.90
CA ALA A 79 10.01 -3.63 -11.31
C ALA A 79 11.40 -3.79 -11.94
N ASP A 80 12.44 -3.92 -11.12
CA ASP A 80 13.78 -4.33 -11.54
C ASP A 80 13.92 -5.87 -11.75
N GLY A 81 12.83 -6.61 -11.67
CA GLY A 81 12.70 -7.98 -12.19
C GLY A 81 13.20 -9.09 -11.26
N PHE A 82 13.52 -8.75 -10.01
CA PHE A 82 13.92 -9.70 -8.97
C PHE A 82 12.90 -9.74 -7.84
N THR A 83 13.09 -10.65 -6.89
CA THR A 83 12.35 -10.68 -5.62
C THR A 83 13.21 -10.49 -4.40
N ARG A 84 12.59 -10.02 -3.32
CA ARG A 84 13.24 -9.86 -2.01
C ARG A 84 12.35 -10.33 -0.85
N PRO A 85 12.94 -10.80 0.25
CA PRO A 85 12.26 -10.89 1.54
C PRO A 85 11.84 -9.49 2.04
N ILE A 86 10.75 -9.39 2.81
CA ILE A 86 10.15 -8.14 3.36
C ILE A 86 10.94 -7.56 4.53
N GLU A 87 11.73 -8.43 5.13
CA GLU A 87 12.78 -8.10 6.08
C GLU A 87 14.01 -7.48 5.39
N ALA A 88 14.00 -7.39 4.05
CA ALA A 88 15.15 -7.05 3.22
C ALA A 88 14.82 -6.22 1.95
N VAL A 89 13.67 -5.53 1.90
CA VAL A 89 13.39 -4.50 0.87
C VAL A 89 13.78 -3.10 1.37
N ALA A 90 14.09 -2.21 0.43
CA ALA A 90 14.65 -0.89 0.66
C ALA A 90 14.11 0.13 -0.36
N ASP A 91 14.23 1.42 -0.06
CA ASP A 91 13.69 2.56 -0.83
C ASP A 91 14.12 2.62 -2.29
N SER A 92 15.28 2.05 -2.53
CA SER A 92 15.88 1.93 -3.85
C SER A 92 15.32 0.78 -4.68
N ASP A 93 14.45 -0.08 -4.11
CA ASP A 93 13.73 -1.14 -4.82
C ASP A 93 12.39 -0.59 -5.35
N PRO A 94 12.23 -0.33 -6.67
CA PRO A 94 10.96 0.14 -7.22
C PRO A 94 10.03 -1.07 -7.36
N VAL A 95 8.98 -1.15 -6.56
CA VAL A 95 8.12 -2.36 -6.51
C VAL A 95 6.90 -2.22 -7.39
N VAL A 96 6.26 -3.33 -7.74
CA VAL A 96 5.17 -3.31 -8.74
C VAL A 96 3.80 -3.30 -8.11
N CYS A 97 2.91 -2.39 -8.52
CA CYS A 97 1.51 -2.29 -8.12
C CYS A 97 0.54 -2.56 -9.28
N TRP A 98 -0.69 -2.93 -8.97
CA TRP A 98 -1.82 -3.05 -9.89
C TRP A 98 -2.88 -1.98 -9.60
N ASP A 99 -3.24 -1.20 -10.60
CA ASP A 99 -4.22 -0.11 -10.51
C ASP A 99 -5.62 -0.49 -11.03
N GLY A 100 -5.93 -1.79 -11.00
CA GLY A 100 -7.12 -2.35 -11.64
C GLY A 100 -6.97 -2.52 -13.16
N ALA A 101 -5.93 -1.97 -13.78
CA ALA A 101 -5.64 -2.12 -15.21
C ALA A 101 -4.25 -2.73 -15.48
N ALA A 102 -3.18 -2.04 -15.09
CA ALA A 102 -1.80 -2.35 -15.46
C ALA A 102 -0.90 -2.60 -14.23
N VAL A 103 0.17 -3.37 -14.42
CA VAL A 103 1.20 -3.55 -13.39
C VAL A 103 2.32 -2.55 -13.62
N ARG A 104 2.51 -1.62 -12.67
CA ARG A 104 3.42 -0.46 -12.81
C ARG A 104 4.31 -0.27 -11.57
N PRO A 105 5.49 0.35 -11.69
CA PRO A 105 6.35 0.64 -10.54
C PRO A 105 5.72 1.68 -9.61
N VAL A 106 6.02 1.55 -8.32
CA VAL A 106 5.85 2.56 -7.27
C VAL A 106 7.11 2.53 -6.39
N ALA A 107 7.84 3.65 -6.30
CA ALA A 107 8.99 3.80 -5.40
C ALA A 107 8.54 3.68 -3.92
N PRO A 108 9.41 3.47 -2.90
CA PRO A 108 8.96 3.34 -1.51
C PRO A 108 9.64 4.14 -0.35
N HIS A 109 8.83 4.73 0.54
CA HIS A 109 9.18 5.81 1.49
C HIS A 109 9.83 5.63 2.97
N PHE A 110 10.04 4.52 3.76
CA PHE A 110 11.04 4.45 4.98
C PHE A 110 12.19 3.28 5.46
N GLY A 111 12.27 1.94 5.28
CA GLY A 111 13.38 0.93 5.30
C GLY A 111 12.77 -0.50 5.46
N ALA A 112 13.46 -1.62 5.69
CA ALA A 112 12.78 -2.85 6.20
C ALA A 112 12.51 -2.78 7.74
N VAL A 113 11.51 -3.54 8.27
CA VAL A 113 10.63 -3.02 9.38
C VAL A 113 9.79 -4.12 10.09
N PRO A 114 9.99 -4.42 11.39
CA PRO A 114 9.33 -5.56 12.08
C PRO A 114 8.21 -5.20 13.10
N ARG A 115 7.06 -5.91 13.10
CA ARG A 115 5.84 -5.54 13.89
C ARG A 115 5.65 -6.31 15.19
N GLY A 116 6.65 -7.06 15.60
CA GLY A 116 6.45 -8.21 16.48
C GLY A 116 6.27 -9.48 15.65
N GLU A 117 5.55 -10.48 16.19
CA GLU A 117 5.74 -11.89 15.83
C GLU A 117 4.46 -12.76 16.02
N ARG A 118 3.70 -13.16 14.98
CA ARG A 118 2.37 -13.83 15.17
C ARG A 118 2.18 -15.16 14.51
N GLU A 119 1.23 -15.87 15.11
CA GLU A 119 0.48 -16.95 14.50
C GLU A 119 0.04 -16.51 13.11
N VAL A 120 0.51 -17.27 12.13
CA VAL A 120 0.32 -17.01 10.72
C VAL A 120 -0.78 -17.90 10.14
N LEU A 121 -1.28 -17.54 8.96
CA LEU A 121 -2.21 -18.34 8.17
C LEU A 121 -1.56 -18.61 6.82
N ALA A 122 -1.21 -19.86 6.56
CA ALA A 122 -0.63 -20.27 5.28
C ALA A 122 -1.73 -20.51 4.25
N ILE A 123 -2.06 -19.49 3.45
CA ILE A 123 -2.96 -19.69 2.31
C ILE A 123 -2.18 -20.35 1.18
N THR A 124 -2.68 -21.51 0.76
CA THR A 124 -2.16 -22.29 -0.37
C THR A 124 -3.16 -22.22 -1.51
N LEU A 125 -2.71 -21.91 -2.72
CA LEU A 125 -3.56 -21.75 -3.90
C LEU A 125 -3.52 -22.97 -4.82
N GLY A 126 -4.52 -23.10 -5.69
CA GLY A 126 -4.68 -24.24 -6.61
C GLY A 126 -3.57 -24.42 -7.65
N ASN A 127 -2.66 -23.46 -7.81
CA ASN A 127 -1.44 -23.55 -8.61
C ASN A 127 -0.18 -23.90 -7.77
N GLY A 128 -0.33 -24.19 -6.48
CA GLY A 128 0.76 -24.48 -5.54
C GLY A 128 1.47 -23.25 -4.95
N ARG A 129 1.09 -22.03 -5.35
CA ARG A 129 1.57 -20.79 -4.72
C ARG A 129 1.13 -20.73 -3.27
N LYS A 130 2.00 -20.21 -2.39
CA LYS A 130 1.70 -19.93 -1.00
C LYS A 130 1.93 -18.46 -0.66
N ILE A 131 1.16 -17.97 0.30
CA ILE A 131 1.36 -16.69 0.97
C ILE A 131 1.25 -16.95 2.47
N ARG A 132 2.31 -16.64 3.22
CA ARG A 132 2.26 -16.58 4.69
C ARG A 132 1.72 -15.22 5.08
N ALA A 133 0.45 -15.08 4.78
CA ALA A 133 -0.42 -14.26 5.57
C ALA A 133 -0.50 -14.82 6.99
N THR A 134 -1.47 -14.32 7.68
CA THR A 134 -1.67 -14.25 9.10
C THR A 134 -3.15 -13.81 9.17
N PRO A 135 -3.87 -13.91 10.29
CA PRO A 135 -5.30 -13.59 10.44
C PRO A 135 -6.09 -12.79 9.39
N ASP A 136 -6.07 -11.47 9.46
CA ASP A 136 -7.12 -10.61 8.95
C ASP A 136 -6.81 -9.91 7.63
N HIS A 137 -5.81 -10.45 6.96
CA HIS A 137 -5.18 -9.99 5.74
C HIS A 137 -6.13 -9.87 4.53
N GLU A 138 -6.67 -8.69 4.27
CA GLU A 138 -7.60 -8.27 3.20
C GLU A 138 -7.19 -8.50 1.69
N ILE A 139 -6.70 -9.71 1.35
CA ILE A 139 -6.20 -10.14 0.01
C ILE A 139 -7.23 -10.13 -1.15
N LEU A 140 -6.85 -9.55 -2.29
CA LEU A 140 -7.68 -9.39 -3.51
C LEU A 140 -8.24 -10.70 -4.04
N THR A 141 -9.54 -10.92 -3.89
CA THR A 141 -10.34 -11.87 -4.66
C THR A 141 -11.24 -11.17 -5.69
N ARG A 142 -11.93 -11.98 -6.51
CA ARG A 142 -12.88 -11.52 -7.53
C ARG A 142 -14.05 -10.72 -7.00
N ALA A 143 -14.48 -11.01 -5.78
CA ALA A 143 -15.49 -10.23 -5.08
C ALA A 143 -14.83 -9.20 -4.15
N GLY A 144 -13.62 -8.74 -4.47
CA GLY A 144 -12.76 -8.08 -3.49
C GLY A 144 -11.97 -9.07 -2.64
N TRP A 145 -10.68 -8.78 -2.48
CA TRP A 145 -10.10 -8.15 -1.29
C TRP A 145 -10.65 -8.83 0.00
N LYS A 146 -9.84 -9.54 0.80
CA LYS A 146 -10.37 -10.59 1.71
C LYS A 146 -9.42 -11.10 2.81
N ARG A 147 -9.68 -10.81 4.13
CA ARG A 147 -9.03 -11.42 5.33
C ARG A 147 -8.61 -12.86 5.03
N ALA A 148 -7.39 -13.19 5.42
CA ALA A 148 -6.84 -14.52 5.25
C ALA A 148 -7.59 -15.63 6.02
N ASP A 149 -8.28 -15.33 7.12
CA ASP A 149 -8.96 -16.33 7.95
C ASP A 149 -10.36 -16.71 7.44
N GLU A 150 -11.16 -15.73 6.98
CA GLU A 150 -12.37 -15.98 6.21
C GLU A 150 -12.14 -16.03 4.67
N LEU A 151 -10.92 -16.34 4.22
CA LEU A 151 -10.70 -16.95 2.89
C LEU A 151 -11.17 -18.42 2.89
N GLY A 152 -12.08 -18.74 1.98
CA GLY A 152 -12.54 -20.11 1.73
C GLY A 152 -12.05 -20.67 0.39
N THR A 153 -12.25 -21.97 0.16
CA THR A 153 -11.90 -22.65 -1.11
C THR A 153 -12.69 -22.15 -2.34
N GLU A 154 -13.80 -21.47 -2.09
CA GLU A 154 -14.65 -20.77 -3.04
C GLU A 154 -14.00 -19.48 -3.59
N ASP A 155 -13.03 -18.91 -2.88
CA ASP A 155 -12.35 -17.68 -3.27
C ASP A 155 -11.28 -17.91 -4.34
N SER A 156 -10.93 -16.85 -5.05
CA SER A 156 -9.83 -16.87 -6.03
C SER A 156 -9.05 -15.57 -5.96
N LEU A 157 -7.76 -15.65 -5.63
CA LEU A 157 -6.91 -14.49 -5.39
C LEU A 157 -6.33 -13.91 -6.69
N ALA A 158 -6.18 -12.60 -6.75
CA ALA A 158 -5.57 -11.87 -7.86
C ALA A 158 -4.07 -12.12 -7.83
N CYS A 159 -3.56 -12.78 -8.87
CA CYS A 159 -2.17 -13.20 -8.95
C CYS A 159 -1.50 -12.72 -10.24
N THR A 160 -0.33 -12.11 -10.18
CA THR A 160 0.54 -12.04 -11.38
C THR A 160 1.11 -13.43 -11.69
N PRO A 161 1.30 -13.83 -12.97
CA PRO A 161 2.12 -14.98 -13.32
C PRO A 161 3.55 -14.77 -12.84
N PHE A 162 4.09 -13.59 -13.14
CA PHE A 162 5.42 -13.14 -12.77
C PHE A 162 5.57 -13.00 -11.26
N ILE A 163 6.73 -13.44 -10.78
CA ILE A 163 7.23 -13.24 -9.42
C ILE A 163 8.63 -12.61 -9.53
N GLY A 164 9.52 -13.19 -10.35
CA GLY A 164 10.94 -12.86 -10.45
C GLY A 164 11.82 -13.84 -9.66
N LEU A 165 13.12 -13.86 -9.96
CA LEU A 165 14.11 -14.65 -9.22
C LEU A 165 14.59 -13.89 -7.97
N PRO A 166 14.98 -14.57 -6.87
CA PRO A 166 15.53 -13.91 -5.69
C PRO A 166 16.74 -13.02 -5.99
N TYR A 167 16.80 -11.88 -5.31
CA TYR A 167 17.92 -10.96 -5.38
C TYR A 167 19.18 -11.59 -4.78
N GLU A 168 20.27 -11.49 -5.54
CA GLU A 168 21.62 -11.89 -5.16
C GLU A 168 22.52 -10.72 -5.57
N ALA A 169 23.34 -10.19 -4.65
CA ALA A 169 24.07 -8.96 -4.89
C ALA A 169 25.12 -9.12 -6.03
N PRO A 170 25.00 -8.40 -7.16
CA PRO A 170 25.99 -8.47 -8.23
C PRO A 170 27.28 -7.78 -7.78
N THR A 171 28.41 -8.47 -7.93
CA THR A 171 29.72 -7.99 -7.48
C THR A 171 30.66 -7.73 -8.65
N GLY A 172 31.60 -6.80 -8.44
CA GLY A 172 32.66 -6.48 -9.41
C GLY A 172 32.40 -5.26 -10.28
N GLU A 173 33.46 -4.86 -10.97
CA GLU A 173 33.49 -3.77 -11.94
C GLU A 173 33.55 -4.36 -13.34
N ILE A 174 32.61 -3.98 -14.20
CA ILE A 174 32.54 -4.45 -15.59
C ILE A 174 33.59 -3.69 -16.38
N GLN A 175 34.64 -4.42 -16.79
CA GLN A 175 35.72 -3.86 -17.61
C GLN A 175 35.16 -3.49 -18.99
N LEU A 176 35.25 -2.20 -19.34
CA LEU A 176 34.75 -1.62 -20.58
C LEU A 176 35.83 -0.77 -21.23
N ASP A 177 36.12 -1.04 -22.50
CA ASP A 177 36.96 -0.15 -23.29
C ASP A 177 36.11 0.82 -24.14
N VAL A 178 35.94 2.03 -23.61
CA VAL A 178 35.33 3.15 -24.34
C VAL A 178 36.45 3.97 -24.98
N GLU A 179 36.83 3.62 -26.21
CA GLU A 179 37.97 4.19 -26.93
C GLU A 179 37.98 5.73 -26.93
N ASN A 180 36.82 6.35 -27.16
CA ASN A 180 36.68 7.80 -27.32
C ASN A 180 36.81 8.52 -25.95
N PRO A 181 37.85 9.36 -25.73
CA PRO A 181 38.06 10.01 -24.43
C PRO A 181 36.93 10.96 -24.01
N ARG A 182 36.23 11.60 -24.97
CA ARG A 182 35.10 12.48 -24.69
C ARG A 182 33.86 11.68 -24.28
N SER A 183 33.60 10.54 -24.93
CA SER A 183 32.56 9.61 -24.47
C SER A 183 32.89 9.06 -23.09
N ARG A 184 34.15 8.69 -22.82
CA ARG A 184 34.61 8.21 -21.52
C ARG A 184 34.42 9.27 -20.43
N ALA A 185 34.70 10.55 -20.72
CA ALA A 185 34.46 11.67 -19.81
C ALA A 185 32.97 11.90 -19.54
N GLU A 186 32.11 11.96 -20.57
CA GLU A 186 30.65 12.12 -20.38
C GLU A 186 30.05 10.97 -19.56
N LEU A 187 30.49 9.73 -19.77
CA LEU A 187 30.04 8.59 -18.97
C LEU A 187 30.52 8.67 -17.52
N ALA A 188 31.75 9.14 -17.26
CA ALA A 188 32.26 9.32 -15.90
C ALA A 188 31.56 10.49 -15.17
N GLU A 189 31.28 11.60 -15.86
CA GLU A 189 30.49 12.73 -15.36
C GLU A 189 29.06 12.31 -14.97
N ARG A 190 28.46 11.41 -15.77
CA ARG A 190 27.17 10.76 -15.45
C ARG A 190 27.29 9.64 -14.41
N GLY A 191 28.48 9.37 -13.87
CA GLY A 191 28.72 8.28 -12.92
C GLY A 191 28.50 6.87 -13.48
N LEU A 192 28.47 6.69 -14.80
CA LEU A 192 28.34 5.39 -15.49
C LEU A 192 29.68 4.71 -15.76
N LEU A 193 30.80 5.39 -15.48
CA LEU A 193 32.14 4.81 -15.43
C LEU A 193 32.86 5.22 -14.12
N PRO A 194 33.57 4.31 -13.44
CA PRO A 194 33.68 2.88 -13.74
C PRO A 194 32.35 2.13 -13.54
N LEU A 195 31.97 1.26 -14.48
CA LEU A 195 30.68 0.60 -14.43
C LEU A 195 30.67 -0.52 -13.37
N ARG A 196 29.85 -0.34 -12.34
CA ARG A 196 29.68 -1.30 -11.24
C ARG A 196 28.35 -2.01 -11.41
N ALA A 197 28.36 -3.34 -11.34
CA ALA A 197 27.13 -4.12 -11.44
C ALA A 197 26.19 -3.89 -10.22
N SER A 198 26.74 -3.41 -9.11
CA SER A 198 26.03 -3.00 -7.89
C SER A 198 25.44 -1.57 -7.95
N ASP A 199 25.51 -0.87 -9.09
CA ASP A 199 24.94 0.48 -9.21
C ASP A 199 23.40 0.43 -9.26
N PRO A 200 22.67 1.31 -8.52
CA PRO A 200 21.20 1.34 -8.55
C PRO A 200 20.56 1.59 -9.93
N ARG A 201 21.33 2.02 -10.94
CA ARG A 201 20.88 2.22 -12.33
C ARG A 201 21.22 1.04 -13.24
N PHE A 202 21.99 0.07 -12.75
CA PHE A 202 22.37 -1.13 -13.50
C PHE A 202 21.19 -1.95 -14.03
N PRO A 203 20.04 -2.11 -13.32
CA PRO A 203 18.86 -2.76 -13.88
C PRO A 203 18.31 -2.08 -15.14
N ALA A 204 18.27 -0.74 -15.15
CA ALA A 204 17.84 0.05 -16.31
C ALA A 204 18.85 -0.07 -17.47
N LEU A 205 20.15 -0.11 -17.17
CA LEU A 205 21.19 -0.38 -18.17
C LEU A 205 21.01 -1.76 -18.82
N VAL A 206 20.81 -2.81 -18.02
CA VAL A 206 20.58 -4.18 -18.51
C VAL A 206 19.30 -4.27 -19.34
N ARG A 207 18.20 -3.64 -18.90
CA ARG A 207 16.94 -3.59 -19.66
C ARG A 207 17.09 -2.88 -21.00
N LEU A 208 17.70 -1.69 -21.04
CA LEU A 208 17.90 -0.96 -22.29
C LEU A 208 18.88 -1.65 -23.23
N LEU A 209 19.98 -2.20 -22.71
CA LEU A 209 20.95 -2.96 -23.50
C LEU A 209 20.27 -4.16 -24.17
N ALA A 210 19.45 -4.89 -23.41
CA ALA A 210 18.65 -5.99 -23.93
C ALA A 210 17.64 -5.53 -24.99
N TYR A 211 16.86 -4.48 -24.73
CA TYR A 211 15.83 -4.01 -25.68
C TYR A 211 16.45 -3.48 -26.97
N VAL A 212 17.52 -2.70 -26.88
CA VAL A 212 18.22 -2.13 -28.06
C VAL A 212 18.92 -3.20 -28.89
N SER A 213 19.41 -4.28 -28.23
CA SER A 213 19.94 -5.46 -28.92
C SER A 213 18.83 -6.31 -29.56
N GLY A 214 17.65 -6.32 -28.95
CA GLY A 214 16.37 -6.77 -29.50
C GLY A 214 15.79 -5.73 -30.47
N ASP A 215 14.53 -5.29 -30.31
CA ASP A 215 13.84 -4.37 -31.24
C ASP A 215 14.25 -2.89 -31.10
N GLY A 216 15.56 -2.64 -31.17
CA GLY A 216 16.15 -1.32 -31.32
C GLY A 216 17.28 -1.28 -32.35
N HIS A 217 18.09 -0.23 -32.28
CA HIS A 217 19.17 0.03 -33.23
C HIS A 217 20.27 0.96 -32.67
N LEU A 218 21.52 0.51 -32.72
CA LEU A 218 22.71 1.35 -32.63
C LEU A 218 23.13 1.81 -34.03
N SER A 219 23.20 3.12 -34.27
CA SER A 219 23.48 3.67 -35.60
C SER A 219 24.94 3.43 -36.04
N LYS A 220 25.15 3.30 -37.36
CA LYS A 220 26.50 3.06 -37.93
C LYS A 220 27.46 4.24 -37.81
N ASP A 221 26.96 5.44 -37.58
CA ASP A 221 27.74 6.68 -37.48
C ASP A 221 28.18 7.01 -36.04
N GLY A 222 27.87 6.12 -35.07
CA GLY A 222 28.28 6.26 -33.67
C GLY A 222 27.42 7.23 -32.84
N LYS A 223 26.34 7.80 -33.39
CA LYS A 223 25.67 8.98 -32.81
C LYS A 223 24.30 8.74 -32.19
N ARG A 224 23.62 7.64 -32.50
CA ARG A 224 22.23 7.42 -32.09
C ARG A 224 21.96 6.02 -31.55
N VAL A 225 21.30 5.98 -30.41
CA VAL A 225 20.63 4.81 -29.85
C VAL A 225 19.13 4.95 -30.13
N SER A 226 18.43 3.86 -30.46
CA SER A 226 17.00 3.88 -30.77
C SER A 226 16.32 2.59 -30.31
N ALA A 227 15.08 2.69 -29.83
CA ALA A 227 14.21 1.57 -29.47
C ALA A 227 12.80 1.79 -30.07
N TYR A 228 12.17 0.71 -30.56
CA TYR A 228 10.88 0.76 -31.24
C TYR A 228 9.80 0.07 -30.40
N VAL A 229 8.68 0.75 -30.15
CA VAL A 229 7.52 0.21 -29.41
C VAL A 229 6.21 0.57 -30.11
N PHE A 230 5.11 -0.01 -29.63
CA PHE A 230 3.81 0.00 -30.32
C PHE A 230 2.63 0.39 -29.40
N ASN A 231 2.91 0.94 -28.22
CA ASN A 231 1.96 1.57 -27.30
C ASN A 231 2.71 2.52 -26.34
N ASP A 232 1.96 3.46 -25.73
CA ASP A 232 2.52 4.53 -24.91
C ASP A 232 3.04 4.05 -23.55
N THR A 233 2.52 2.95 -23.00
CA THR A 233 2.95 2.42 -21.69
C THR A 233 4.34 1.79 -21.77
N ASP A 234 4.60 0.97 -22.79
CA ASP A 234 5.94 0.42 -23.04
C ASP A 234 6.94 1.53 -23.44
N ALA A 235 6.46 2.60 -24.11
CA ALA A 235 7.25 3.80 -24.40
C ALA A 235 7.64 4.55 -23.13
N ALA A 236 6.69 4.83 -22.23
CA ALA A 236 6.94 5.49 -20.96
C ALA A 236 7.95 4.70 -20.10
N GLY A 237 7.84 3.37 -20.07
CA GLY A 237 8.79 2.49 -19.37
C GLY A 237 10.23 2.59 -19.91
N LEU A 238 10.43 2.47 -21.22
CA LEU A 238 11.77 2.63 -21.82
C LEU A 238 12.30 4.06 -21.67
N ALA A 239 11.43 5.07 -21.75
CA ALA A 239 11.81 6.46 -21.55
C ALA A 239 12.25 6.75 -20.10
N ALA A 240 11.60 6.14 -19.12
CA ALA A 240 12.01 6.21 -17.72
C ALA A 240 13.40 5.57 -17.51
N ASP A 241 13.70 4.44 -18.15
CA ASP A 241 15.03 3.84 -18.06
C ASP A 241 16.12 4.69 -18.74
N PHE A 242 15.83 5.33 -19.88
CA PHE A 242 16.79 6.27 -20.50
C PHE A 242 17.11 7.44 -19.54
N ARG A 243 16.09 7.99 -18.87
CA ARG A 243 16.24 9.03 -17.85
C ARG A 243 16.97 8.54 -16.60
N ARG A 244 16.78 7.28 -16.18
CA ARG A 244 17.52 6.64 -15.07
C ARG A 244 19.01 6.46 -15.38
N LEU A 245 19.41 6.47 -16.66
CA LEU A 245 20.81 6.61 -17.11
C LEU A 245 21.25 8.07 -17.35
N GLY A 246 20.40 9.06 -17.10
CA GLY A 246 20.67 10.49 -17.31
C GLY A 246 20.51 11.00 -18.75
N PHE A 247 19.91 10.21 -19.66
CA PHE A 247 19.73 10.58 -21.06
C PHE A 247 18.25 10.85 -21.36
N GLU A 248 17.92 12.06 -21.81
CA GLU A 248 16.55 12.38 -22.24
C GLU A 248 16.30 11.84 -23.66
N PRO A 249 15.34 10.91 -23.85
CA PRO A 249 15.00 10.38 -25.17
C PRO A 249 14.07 11.34 -25.92
N LYS A 250 14.21 11.39 -27.25
CA LYS A 250 13.25 12.05 -28.13
C LYS A 250 12.30 11.02 -28.74
N GLU A 251 11.04 11.37 -28.83
CA GLU A 251 10.02 10.55 -29.48
C GLU A 251 9.85 10.90 -30.97
N HIS A 252 9.53 9.91 -31.79
CA HIS A 252 9.08 10.09 -33.17
C HIS A 252 8.08 8.98 -33.55
N ARG A 253 6.83 9.34 -33.82
CA ARG A 253 5.77 8.41 -34.25
C ARG A 253 5.75 8.22 -35.77
N ARG A 254 5.43 7.01 -36.24
CA ARG A 254 5.15 6.74 -37.66
C ARG A 254 4.20 5.55 -37.85
N TRP A 255 3.39 5.59 -38.89
CA TRP A 255 2.56 4.45 -39.28
C TRP A 255 3.36 3.37 -40.04
N ARG A 256 3.25 2.12 -39.59
CA ARG A 256 3.77 0.94 -40.30
C ARG A 256 2.65 0.27 -41.10
N LYS A 257 2.87 0.13 -42.42
CA LYS A 257 2.00 -0.68 -43.30
C LYS A 257 2.06 -2.17 -42.98
N GLU A 258 3.20 -2.63 -42.46
CA GLU A 258 3.33 -3.97 -41.89
C GLU A 258 2.65 -4.00 -40.51
N GLY A 259 1.58 -4.78 -40.40
CA GLY A 259 0.79 -4.89 -39.16
C GLY A 259 -0.21 -3.76 -38.88
N TRP A 260 -0.30 -2.74 -39.76
CA TRP A 260 -1.26 -1.62 -39.67
C TRP A 260 -1.35 -0.99 -38.27
N ARG A 261 -0.20 -0.60 -37.72
CA ARG A 261 -0.10 0.02 -36.39
C ARG A 261 0.85 1.22 -36.39
N GLU A 262 0.67 2.11 -35.42
CA GLU A 262 1.66 3.13 -35.10
C GLU A 262 2.89 2.47 -34.45
N GLU A 263 4.08 2.96 -34.83
CA GLU A 263 5.35 2.67 -34.19
C GLU A 263 5.89 3.96 -33.57
N ILE A 264 6.22 3.88 -32.29
CA ILE A 264 6.86 4.94 -31.51
C ILE A 264 8.35 4.63 -31.47
N ASN A 265 9.17 5.51 -32.05
CA ASN A 265 10.63 5.42 -32.00
C ASN A 265 11.16 6.36 -30.91
N LEU A 266 11.68 5.79 -29.82
CA LEU A 266 12.42 6.52 -28.79
C LEU A 266 13.90 6.53 -29.13
N TYR A 267 14.52 7.70 -29.23
CA TYR A 267 15.93 7.81 -29.63
C TYR A 267 16.72 8.83 -28.82
N VAL A 268 17.97 8.46 -28.49
CA VAL A 268 18.96 9.32 -27.83
C VAL A 268 20.08 9.62 -28.81
N GLY A 269 20.38 10.90 -29.02
CA GLY A 269 21.48 11.38 -29.84
C GLY A 269 22.77 11.60 -29.05
N SER A 270 23.35 10.53 -28.48
CA SER A 270 24.61 10.60 -27.71
C SER A 270 25.63 9.57 -28.23
N THR A 271 26.85 10.05 -28.47
CA THR A 271 28.03 9.23 -28.76
C THR A 271 28.59 8.52 -27.52
N ALA A 272 28.20 8.96 -26.32
CA ALA A 272 28.59 8.33 -25.07
C ALA A 272 27.73 7.09 -24.78
N LEU A 273 26.39 7.22 -24.85
CA LEU A 273 25.49 6.09 -24.66
C LEU A 273 25.64 5.02 -25.76
N HIS A 274 25.88 5.45 -27.01
CA HIS A 274 26.18 4.52 -28.11
C HIS A 274 27.45 3.71 -27.83
N ALA A 275 28.55 4.38 -27.47
CA ALA A 275 29.82 3.72 -27.18
C ALA A 275 29.72 2.78 -25.95
N LEU A 276 28.97 3.17 -24.91
CA LEU A 276 28.69 2.31 -23.75
C LEU A 276 28.00 1.00 -24.17
N PHE A 277 26.94 1.07 -24.98
CA PHE A 277 26.18 -0.12 -25.39
C PHE A 277 26.98 -1.00 -26.35
N ALA A 278 27.79 -0.40 -27.23
CA ALA A 278 28.71 -1.14 -28.09
C ALA A 278 29.80 -1.87 -27.28
N ALA A 279 30.43 -1.19 -26.31
CA ALA A 279 31.43 -1.79 -25.43
C ALA A 279 30.85 -2.89 -24.50
N LEU A 280 29.58 -2.78 -24.13
CA LEU A 280 28.84 -3.82 -23.39
C LEU A 280 28.47 -5.05 -24.24
N GLY A 281 28.61 -4.98 -25.57
CA GLY A 281 28.38 -6.11 -26.49
C GLY A 281 27.14 -6.00 -27.40
N SER A 282 26.43 -4.87 -27.40
CA SER A 282 25.26 -4.67 -28.27
C SER A 282 25.68 -4.39 -29.74
N PRO A 283 25.05 -5.04 -30.74
CA PRO A 283 25.57 -5.06 -32.10
C PRO A 283 25.23 -3.78 -32.91
N VAL A 284 26.26 -3.17 -33.51
CA VAL A 284 26.11 -1.92 -34.28
C VAL A 284 25.54 -2.16 -35.69
N GLY A 285 24.59 -1.32 -36.12
CA GLY A 285 24.11 -1.25 -37.50
C GLY A 285 23.17 -2.38 -37.89
N LYS A 286 23.67 -3.39 -38.61
CA LYS A 286 22.84 -4.47 -39.22
C LYS A 286 22.55 -5.65 -38.27
N LYS A 287 22.77 -5.47 -36.96
CA LYS A 287 22.69 -6.53 -35.92
C LYS A 287 23.55 -7.75 -36.28
N ASP A 288 24.81 -7.53 -36.68
CA ASP A 288 25.80 -8.60 -36.82
C ASP A 288 26.43 -8.81 -35.44
N TRP A 289 26.14 -9.94 -34.80
CA TRP A 289 26.55 -10.23 -33.41
C TRP A 289 27.94 -10.88 -33.35
N ALA A 290 28.76 -10.48 -32.38
CA ALA A 290 30.00 -11.16 -32.03
C ALA A 290 29.74 -12.58 -31.50
N ALA A 291 30.72 -13.48 -31.64
CA ALA A 291 30.57 -14.90 -31.27
C ALA A 291 30.32 -15.13 -29.77
N GLN A 292 30.88 -14.27 -28.91
CA GLN A 292 30.58 -14.18 -27.49
C GLN A 292 30.33 -12.70 -27.16
N PRO A 293 29.06 -12.23 -27.22
CA PRO A 293 28.78 -10.79 -27.24
C PRO A 293 28.89 -10.15 -25.85
N MET A 294 28.36 -10.81 -24.81
CA MET A 294 28.27 -10.25 -23.45
C MET A 294 28.80 -11.27 -22.42
N PRO A 295 30.09 -11.65 -22.46
CA PRO A 295 30.64 -12.69 -21.57
C PRO A 295 30.53 -12.30 -20.09
N TRP A 296 30.58 -11.01 -19.76
CA TRP A 296 30.38 -10.48 -18.41
C TRP A 296 29.00 -10.86 -17.83
N LEU A 297 27.95 -10.91 -18.67
CA LEU A 297 26.57 -11.18 -18.22
C LEU A 297 26.41 -12.63 -17.73
N MET A 298 27.15 -13.59 -18.29
CA MET A 298 27.12 -14.98 -17.85
C MET A 298 27.63 -15.15 -16.41
N GLY A 299 28.54 -14.27 -15.97
CA GLY A 299 29.04 -14.21 -14.59
C GLY A 299 28.17 -13.40 -13.62
N MET A 300 27.14 -12.70 -14.09
CA MET A 300 26.22 -11.95 -13.23
C MET A 300 25.20 -12.89 -12.55
N PRO A 301 24.66 -12.53 -11.37
CA PRO A 301 23.59 -13.27 -10.68
C PRO A 301 22.41 -13.68 -11.56
N ALA A 302 21.71 -14.75 -11.16
CA ALA A 302 20.64 -15.35 -11.96
C ALA A 302 19.51 -14.35 -12.30
N TRP A 303 19.15 -13.46 -11.38
CA TRP A 303 18.12 -12.44 -11.65
C TRP A 303 18.57 -11.40 -12.71
N VAL A 304 19.86 -11.09 -12.84
CA VAL A 304 20.38 -10.17 -13.87
C VAL A 304 20.27 -10.82 -15.25
N ARG A 305 20.61 -12.12 -15.34
CA ARG A 305 20.47 -12.92 -16.57
C ARG A 305 19.00 -13.06 -16.96
N ALA A 306 18.10 -13.21 -15.98
CA ALA A 306 16.66 -13.18 -16.18
C ALA A 306 16.16 -11.79 -16.62
N LEU A 307 16.60 -10.69 -16.01
CA LEU A 307 16.21 -9.33 -16.39
C LEU A 307 16.56 -9.01 -17.85
N TYR A 308 17.76 -9.41 -18.29
CA TYR A 308 18.14 -9.33 -19.71
C TYR A 308 17.18 -10.12 -20.60
N LEU A 309 16.91 -11.38 -20.28
CA LEU A 309 15.96 -12.23 -21.03
C LEU A 309 14.52 -11.69 -21.00
N SER A 310 14.12 -11.02 -19.93
CA SER A 310 12.80 -10.39 -19.77
C SER A 310 12.61 -9.23 -20.76
N SER A 311 13.61 -8.35 -20.86
CA SER A 311 13.59 -7.22 -21.80
C SER A 311 13.79 -7.68 -23.24
N PHE A 312 14.79 -8.54 -23.50
CA PHE A 312 15.04 -9.11 -24.83
C PHE A 312 13.82 -9.92 -25.33
N GLY A 313 13.16 -10.66 -24.44
CA GLY A 313 11.91 -11.36 -24.73
C GLY A 313 10.71 -10.43 -24.92
N SER A 314 10.68 -9.29 -24.24
CA SER A 314 9.67 -8.24 -24.45
C SER A 314 9.72 -7.67 -25.87
N ALA A 315 10.91 -7.61 -26.47
CA ALA A 315 11.08 -7.38 -27.91
C ALA A 315 10.84 -8.66 -28.75
N GLU A 316 11.79 -9.59 -28.74
CA GLU A 316 12.01 -10.60 -29.81
C GLU A 316 11.28 -11.95 -29.60
N MET A 317 10.80 -12.26 -28.40
CA MET A 317 10.07 -13.53 -28.15
C MET A 317 8.61 -13.42 -28.63
N MET A 318 8.03 -14.54 -29.08
CA MET A 318 6.60 -14.59 -29.40
C MET A 318 5.72 -14.23 -28.19
N THR A 319 4.59 -13.57 -28.45
CA THR A 319 3.55 -13.36 -27.45
C THR A 319 3.00 -14.71 -26.94
N PRO A 320 2.82 -14.89 -25.61
CA PRO A 320 2.15 -16.06 -25.04
C PRO A 320 0.77 -16.31 -25.67
N ARG A 321 0.41 -17.59 -25.84
CA ARG A 321 -0.88 -17.98 -26.45
C ARG A 321 -1.37 -19.31 -25.91
N ILE A 322 -2.67 -19.53 -26.04
CA ILE A 322 -3.35 -20.78 -25.67
C ILE A 322 -3.60 -21.60 -26.94
N HIS A 323 -3.26 -22.89 -26.94
CA HIS A 323 -3.61 -23.82 -28.01
C HIS A 323 -5.07 -24.28 -27.89
N ARG A 324 -5.68 -24.75 -28.98
CA ARG A 324 -7.07 -25.28 -29.01
C ARG A 324 -7.33 -26.44 -28.02
N SER A 325 -6.28 -27.08 -27.48
CA SER A 325 -6.35 -28.09 -26.42
C SER A 325 -6.43 -27.52 -24.99
N GLY A 326 -6.38 -26.20 -24.81
CA GLY A 326 -6.25 -25.56 -23.49
C GLY A 326 -4.85 -25.67 -22.89
N THR A 327 -3.81 -25.76 -23.73
CA THR A 327 -2.40 -25.91 -23.30
C THR A 327 -1.54 -24.78 -23.83
N ILE A 328 -0.52 -24.35 -23.08
CA ILE A 328 0.47 -23.37 -23.54
C ILE A 328 1.47 -24.06 -24.49
N PRO A 329 1.63 -23.63 -25.76
CA PRO A 329 2.73 -24.08 -26.61
C PRO A 329 4.07 -23.57 -26.08
N ASN A 330 5.16 -24.29 -26.40
CA ASN A 330 6.52 -23.82 -26.14
C ASN A 330 6.70 -22.37 -26.62
N LEU A 331 7.24 -21.50 -25.76
CA LEU A 331 7.66 -20.15 -26.12
C LEU A 331 8.81 -20.25 -27.13
N GLN A 332 8.73 -19.42 -28.16
CA GLN A 332 9.67 -19.42 -29.28
C GLN A 332 10.25 -18.03 -29.52
N LEU A 333 11.55 -17.98 -29.79
CA LEU A 333 12.25 -16.79 -30.22
C LEU A 333 12.89 -17.08 -31.58
N LYS A 334 12.80 -16.15 -32.53
CA LYS A 334 13.38 -16.31 -33.87
C LYS A 334 14.42 -15.25 -34.10
N GLN A 335 15.52 -15.63 -34.77
CA GLN A 335 16.56 -14.70 -35.22
C GLN A 335 16.92 -15.01 -36.67
N SER A 336 17.44 -14.00 -37.36
CA SER A 336 17.89 -14.13 -38.75
C SER A 336 19.07 -13.19 -38.99
N GLY A 337 20.27 -13.77 -39.07
CA GLY A 337 21.55 -13.06 -39.21
C GLY A 337 22.49 -13.79 -40.17
N ARG A 338 23.74 -13.37 -40.31
CA ARG A 338 24.77 -14.15 -41.03
C ARG A 338 25.23 -15.36 -40.23
N HIS A 339 25.28 -15.18 -38.91
CA HIS A 339 25.70 -16.18 -37.93
C HIS A 339 24.58 -16.40 -36.92
N ARG A 340 24.61 -17.52 -36.20
CA ARG A 340 23.62 -17.82 -35.14
C ARG A 340 23.93 -17.17 -33.79
N HIS A 341 25.03 -16.41 -33.64
CA HIS A 341 25.54 -15.96 -32.34
C HIS A 341 24.47 -15.31 -31.43
N ALA A 342 23.55 -14.54 -32.00
CA ALA A 342 22.42 -13.95 -31.27
C ALA A 342 21.49 -14.97 -30.60
N ILE A 343 21.14 -16.06 -31.31
CA ILE A 343 20.20 -17.08 -30.82
C ILE A 343 20.88 -18.15 -29.97
N ASP A 344 22.16 -18.42 -30.26
CA ASP A 344 22.99 -19.30 -29.45
C ASP A 344 23.27 -18.64 -28.08
N PHE A 345 23.62 -17.35 -28.04
CA PHE A 345 23.75 -16.57 -26.79
C PHE A 345 22.47 -16.54 -25.93
N VAL A 346 21.29 -16.46 -26.55
CA VAL A 346 20.01 -16.55 -25.82
C VAL A 346 19.74 -17.97 -25.33
N ALA A 347 20.19 -19.00 -26.06
CA ALA A 347 20.14 -20.39 -25.58
C ALA A 347 21.05 -20.57 -24.35
N ASP A 348 22.29 -20.08 -24.41
CA ASP A 348 23.25 -20.12 -23.30
C ASP A 348 22.70 -19.38 -22.05
N LEU A 349 22.08 -18.20 -22.22
CA LEU A 349 21.44 -17.48 -21.13
C LEU A 349 20.29 -18.28 -20.50
N LEU A 350 19.42 -18.90 -21.30
CA LEU A 350 18.34 -19.75 -20.79
C LEU A 350 18.86 -21.01 -20.09
N GLN A 351 19.91 -21.65 -20.62
CA GLN A 351 20.58 -22.78 -19.99
C GLN A 351 21.29 -22.38 -18.68
N SER A 352 21.84 -21.15 -18.60
CA SER A 352 22.42 -20.60 -17.37
C SER A 352 21.39 -20.43 -16.24
N LEU A 353 20.09 -20.40 -16.58
CA LEU A 353 18.97 -20.41 -15.62
C LEU A 353 18.36 -21.81 -15.45
N GLY A 354 18.95 -22.84 -16.06
CA GLY A 354 18.44 -24.21 -16.01
C GLY A 354 17.14 -24.42 -16.79
N PHE A 355 16.90 -23.70 -17.89
CA PHE A 355 15.87 -24.06 -18.86
C PHE A 355 16.47 -24.99 -19.93
N GLU A 356 15.78 -26.09 -20.22
CA GLU A 356 16.07 -26.87 -21.42
C GLU A 356 15.60 -26.11 -22.67
N VAL A 357 16.45 -26.05 -23.70
CA VAL A 357 16.16 -25.32 -24.96
C VAL A 357 16.61 -26.11 -26.18
N SER A 358 15.93 -25.89 -27.31
CA SER A 358 16.35 -26.38 -28.62
C SER A 358 16.46 -25.22 -29.61
N VAL A 359 17.58 -25.15 -30.35
CA VAL A 359 17.78 -24.22 -31.48
C VAL A 359 17.76 -25.02 -32.78
N ALA A 360 16.89 -24.64 -33.71
CA ALA A 360 16.72 -25.30 -35.00
C ALA A 360 16.64 -24.29 -36.17
N PRO A 361 17.00 -24.67 -37.41
CA PRO A 361 16.77 -23.83 -38.59
C PRO A 361 15.28 -23.49 -38.79
N SER A 362 14.99 -22.28 -39.27
CA SER A 362 13.61 -21.79 -39.44
C SER A 362 13.38 -21.17 -40.82
N GLY A 363 12.80 -21.96 -41.73
CA GLY A 363 12.42 -21.52 -43.08
C GLY A 363 13.45 -21.89 -44.17
N ARG A 364 13.26 -21.38 -45.39
CA ARG A 364 14.27 -21.48 -46.45
C ARG A 364 15.35 -20.42 -46.24
N GLN A 365 16.61 -20.79 -46.46
CA GLN A 365 17.75 -19.88 -46.42
C GLN A 365 17.60 -18.78 -47.49
N SER A 366 18.03 -17.56 -47.17
CA SER A 366 17.90 -16.39 -48.05
C SER A 366 19.23 -15.64 -48.14
N GLY A 367 19.94 -15.83 -49.25
CA GLY A 367 21.28 -15.27 -49.46
C GLY A 367 22.29 -15.74 -48.40
N ASP A 368 23.05 -14.80 -47.86
CA ASP A 368 24.04 -15.01 -46.80
C ASP A 368 23.42 -15.18 -45.39
N ARG A 369 22.08 -15.17 -45.25
CA ARG A 369 21.41 -15.18 -43.96
C ARG A 369 20.90 -16.55 -43.54
N VAL A 370 21.28 -16.95 -42.32
CA VAL A 370 20.75 -18.10 -41.58
C VAL A 370 19.60 -17.63 -40.69
N SER A 371 18.44 -18.26 -40.84
CA SER A 371 17.27 -18.07 -39.98
C SER A 371 17.13 -19.25 -39.03
N SER A 372 16.87 -19.00 -37.75
CA SER A 372 16.76 -20.02 -36.70
C SER A 372 15.67 -19.70 -35.69
N VAL A 373 15.14 -20.74 -35.05
CA VAL A 373 14.14 -20.67 -33.98
C VAL A 373 14.67 -21.40 -32.74
N LEU A 374 14.58 -20.72 -31.60
CA LEU A 374 14.79 -21.27 -30.26
C LEU A 374 13.43 -21.63 -29.69
N GLN A 375 13.35 -22.74 -28.96
CA GLN A 375 12.16 -23.14 -28.21
C GLN A 375 12.55 -23.57 -26.80
N ILE A 376 11.81 -23.12 -25.78
CA ILE A 376 11.93 -23.66 -24.41
C ILE A 376 11.25 -25.03 -24.38
N LEU A 377 11.95 -26.05 -23.90
CA LEU A 377 11.46 -27.43 -23.80
C LEU A 377 10.70 -27.64 -22.48
N GLY A 378 10.63 -28.86 -21.93
CA GLY A 378 9.86 -29.20 -20.71
C GLY A 378 8.32 -29.03 -20.81
N GLY A 379 7.79 -28.46 -21.90
CA GLY A 379 6.36 -28.23 -22.11
C GLY A 379 5.77 -27.19 -21.16
N GLN A 380 4.48 -27.32 -20.85
CA GLN A 380 3.70 -26.28 -20.15
C GLN A 380 4.26 -25.88 -18.78
N ALA A 381 4.92 -26.79 -18.05
CA ALA A 381 5.53 -26.49 -16.75
C ALA A 381 6.65 -25.45 -16.89
N GLU A 382 7.56 -25.63 -17.85
CA GLU A 382 8.64 -24.68 -18.11
C GLU A 382 8.15 -23.37 -18.74
N GLN A 383 7.02 -23.38 -19.47
CA GLN A 383 6.44 -22.13 -19.98
C GLN A 383 5.85 -21.29 -18.83
N LEU A 384 5.15 -21.93 -17.88
CA LEU A 384 4.70 -21.30 -16.65
C LEU A 384 5.88 -20.80 -15.81
N ARG A 385 6.95 -21.60 -15.71
CA ARG A 385 8.18 -21.23 -15.01
C ARG A 385 8.85 -20.01 -15.65
N PHE A 386 8.97 -19.93 -16.98
CA PHE A 386 9.48 -18.74 -17.65
C PHE A 386 8.62 -17.50 -17.34
N MET A 387 7.29 -17.62 -17.40
CA MET A 387 6.38 -16.53 -17.05
C MET A 387 6.50 -16.09 -15.59
N ARG A 388 6.87 -17.00 -14.69
CA ARG A 388 7.10 -16.76 -13.25
C ARG A 388 8.46 -16.13 -12.96
N ASP A 389 9.53 -16.70 -13.51
CA ASP A 389 10.93 -16.40 -13.15
C ASP A 389 11.52 -15.24 -13.99
N VAL A 390 11.01 -15.03 -15.21
CA VAL A 390 11.62 -14.12 -16.20
C VAL A 390 10.64 -13.05 -16.70
N GLY A 391 9.41 -13.44 -17.09
CA GLY A 391 8.36 -12.49 -17.49
C GLY A 391 8.70 -11.62 -18.71
N PHE A 392 8.10 -10.42 -18.78
CA PHE A 392 8.21 -9.47 -19.91
C PHE A 392 8.15 -7.99 -19.46
N CYS A 393 9.24 -7.44 -18.93
CA CYS A 393 9.26 -6.08 -18.34
C CYS A 393 8.88 -4.91 -19.28
N HIS A 394 9.09 -5.00 -20.60
CA HIS A 394 8.73 -3.94 -21.58
C HIS A 394 7.74 -4.43 -22.64
N SER A 395 6.74 -5.22 -22.23
CA SER A 395 5.58 -5.49 -23.07
C SER A 395 4.33 -5.79 -22.24
N VAL A 396 3.50 -4.77 -22.03
CA VAL A 396 2.17 -4.92 -21.41
C VAL A 396 1.36 -6.01 -22.13
N GLU A 397 1.36 -6.03 -23.47
CA GLU A 397 0.66 -7.05 -24.26
C GLU A 397 1.10 -8.47 -23.87
N LYS A 398 2.42 -8.71 -23.76
CA LYS A 398 2.95 -10.04 -23.40
C LYS A 398 2.66 -10.41 -21.94
N ARG A 399 2.59 -9.45 -21.01
CA ARG A 399 2.20 -9.70 -19.61
C ARG A 399 0.71 -10.03 -19.47
N VAL A 400 -0.18 -9.27 -20.12
CA VAL A 400 -1.64 -9.58 -20.22
C VAL A 400 -1.85 -10.98 -20.83
N ARG A 401 -1.12 -11.31 -21.90
CA ARG A 401 -1.23 -12.63 -22.55
C ARG A 401 -0.60 -13.76 -21.73
N ALA A 402 0.43 -13.48 -20.93
CA ALA A 402 0.95 -14.43 -19.94
C ALA A 402 -0.07 -14.71 -18.83
N ALA A 403 -0.79 -13.69 -18.34
CA ALA A 403 -1.85 -13.84 -17.34
C ALA A 403 -2.98 -14.76 -17.85
N ALA A 404 -3.44 -14.51 -19.08
CA ALA A 404 -4.43 -15.35 -19.73
C ALA A 404 -3.95 -16.81 -19.92
N ALA A 405 -2.72 -17.00 -20.42
CA ALA A 405 -2.15 -18.32 -20.65
C ALA A 405 -1.92 -19.12 -19.36
N ALA A 406 -1.39 -18.46 -18.31
CA ALA A 406 -1.16 -19.06 -17.01
C ALA A 406 -2.49 -19.46 -16.32
N SER A 407 -3.50 -18.60 -16.39
CA SER A 407 -4.85 -18.87 -15.87
C SER A 407 -5.46 -20.15 -16.46
N VAL A 408 -5.39 -20.31 -17.79
CA VAL A 408 -5.88 -21.54 -18.46
C VAL A 408 -5.05 -22.77 -18.08
N ALA A 409 -3.73 -22.63 -18.00
CA ALA A 409 -2.84 -23.73 -17.62
C ALA A 409 -3.08 -24.22 -16.18
N TRP A 410 -3.28 -23.31 -15.23
CA TRP A 410 -3.58 -23.63 -13.83
C TRP A 410 -4.99 -24.23 -13.67
N GLN A 411 -6.00 -23.73 -14.40
CA GLN A 411 -7.32 -24.38 -14.46
C GLN A 411 -7.21 -25.83 -14.99
N GLY A 412 -6.37 -26.06 -16.01
CA GLY A 412 -6.09 -27.41 -16.52
C GLY A 412 -5.37 -28.32 -15.51
N GLN A 413 -4.44 -27.78 -14.72
CA GLN A 413 -3.76 -28.51 -13.64
C GLN A 413 -4.71 -28.86 -12.49
N ALA A 414 -5.52 -27.91 -12.03
CA ALA A 414 -6.53 -28.16 -10.99
C ALA A 414 -7.56 -29.21 -11.43
N TYR A 415 -8.02 -29.16 -12.69
CA TYR A 415 -8.90 -30.18 -13.27
C TYR A 415 -8.26 -31.58 -13.30
N ALA A 416 -6.96 -31.67 -13.60
CA ALA A 416 -6.23 -32.94 -13.57
C ALA A 416 -6.06 -33.46 -12.12
N ALA A 417 -5.66 -32.61 -11.19
CA ALA A 417 -5.48 -32.96 -9.78
C ALA A 417 -6.79 -33.44 -9.14
N ASN A 418 -7.91 -32.74 -9.37
CA ASN A 418 -9.24 -33.13 -8.90
C ASN A 418 -9.65 -34.52 -9.40
N ARG A 419 -9.39 -34.82 -10.69
CA ARG A 419 -9.66 -36.14 -11.27
C ARG A 419 -8.77 -37.25 -10.72
N ASP A 420 -7.51 -36.94 -10.46
CA ASP A 420 -6.56 -37.91 -9.89
C ASP A 420 -6.82 -38.14 -8.38
N ALA A 421 -7.42 -37.17 -7.68
CA ALA A 421 -7.97 -37.33 -6.33
C ALA A 421 -9.25 -38.18 -6.33
N ALA A 422 -10.22 -37.88 -7.21
CA ALA A 422 -11.42 -38.71 -7.41
C ALA A 422 -11.06 -40.17 -7.75
N LYS A 423 -9.97 -40.37 -8.51
CA LYS A 423 -9.43 -41.69 -8.85
C LYS A 423 -8.77 -42.40 -7.66
N GLN A 424 -8.24 -41.69 -6.68
CA GLN A 424 -7.75 -42.26 -5.42
C GLN A 424 -8.93 -42.64 -4.52
N GLU A 425 -9.92 -41.78 -4.35
CA GLU A 425 -11.09 -42.04 -3.49
C GLU A 425 -11.91 -43.23 -4.00
N ALA A 426 -12.18 -43.32 -5.31
CA ALA A 426 -12.85 -44.47 -5.92
C ALA A 426 -12.12 -45.81 -5.65
N ARG A 427 -10.80 -45.78 -5.46
CA ARG A 427 -9.99 -46.97 -5.12
C ARG A 427 -9.97 -47.23 -3.61
N ALA A 428 -9.97 -46.20 -2.78
CA ALA A 428 -10.10 -46.33 -1.33
C ALA A 428 -11.45 -46.95 -0.95
N LEU A 429 -12.55 -46.42 -1.48
CA LEU A 429 -13.91 -46.95 -1.27
C LEU A 429 -14.03 -48.41 -1.74
N ARG A 430 -13.40 -48.77 -2.87
CA ARG A 430 -13.31 -50.17 -3.32
C ARG A 430 -12.53 -51.05 -2.35
N GLY A 431 -11.41 -50.57 -1.81
CA GLY A 431 -10.61 -51.28 -0.80
C GLY A 431 -11.36 -51.49 0.51
N GLN A 432 -12.27 -50.57 0.85
CA GLN A 432 -13.18 -50.66 2.00
C GLN A 432 -14.42 -51.55 1.73
N GLY A 433 -14.58 -52.09 0.52
CA GLY A 433 -15.71 -52.95 0.16
C GLY A 433 -17.04 -52.21 -0.11
N VAL A 434 -17.01 -50.88 -0.27
CA VAL A 434 -18.22 -50.08 -0.51
C VAL A 434 -18.89 -50.50 -1.84
N PRO A 435 -20.23 -50.69 -1.88
CA PRO A 435 -20.93 -51.04 -3.10
C PRO A 435 -20.68 -50.05 -4.24
N TRP A 436 -20.30 -50.56 -5.41
CA TRP A 436 -19.81 -49.72 -6.51
C TRP A 436 -20.80 -48.63 -6.95
N ARG A 437 -22.12 -48.89 -6.89
CA ARG A 437 -23.14 -47.88 -7.24
C ARG A 437 -23.09 -46.69 -6.29
N THR A 438 -22.91 -46.93 -5.00
CA THR A 438 -22.77 -45.90 -3.96
C THR A 438 -21.47 -45.13 -4.14
N ALA A 439 -20.34 -45.84 -4.28
CA ALA A 439 -19.03 -45.22 -4.45
C ALA A 439 -18.91 -44.41 -5.76
N VAL A 440 -19.57 -44.85 -6.85
CA VAL A 440 -19.59 -44.13 -8.12
C VAL A 440 -20.48 -42.89 -8.07
N ALA A 441 -21.59 -42.93 -7.33
CA ALA A 441 -22.42 -41.76 -7.09
C ALA A 441 -21.67 -40.71 -6.23
N ASP A 442 -21.17 -41.12 -5.06
CA ASP A 442 -20.40 -40.26 -4.14
C ASP A 442 -19.21 -39.59 -4.84
N VAL A 443 -18.36 -40.36 -5.52
CA VAL A 443 -17.19 -39.80 -6.19
C VAL A 443 -17.56 -38.92 -7.39
N ALA A 444 -18.65 -39.22 -8.12
CA ALA A 444 -19.09 -38.37 -9.22
C ALA A 444 -19.62 -37.01 -8.73
N GLU A 445 -20.41 -37.02 -7.67
CA GLU A 445 -20.99 -35.83 -7.04
C GLU A 445 -19.91 -34.99 -6.34
N ARG A 446 -19.19 -35.58 -5.37
CA ARG A 446 -18.22 -34.91 -4.50
C ARG A 446 -17.00 -34.32 -5.21
N PHE A 447 -16.62 -34.88 -6.36
CA PHE A 447 -15.50 -34.37 -7.18
C PHE A 447 -15.96 -33.73 -8.51
N GLY A 448 -17.27 -33.65 -8.79
CA GLY A 448 -17.78 -33.08 -10.05
C GLY A 448 -17.29 -33.81 -11.30
N VAL A 449 -17.11 -35.13 -11.24
CA VAL A 449 -16.63 -35.96 -12.36
C VAL A 449 -17.75 -36.81 -12.96
N THR A 450 -17.63 -37.19 -14.23
CA THR A 450 -18.69 -38.01 -14.86
C THR A 450 -18.79 -39.38 -14.20
N PRO A 451 -20.02 -39.94 -13.99
CA PRO A 451 -20.19 -41.27 -13.39
C PRO A 451 -19.41 -42.38 -14.11
N GLY A 452 -19.24 -42.28 -15.43
CA GLY A 452 -18.38 -43.19 -16.20
C GLY A 452 -16.91 -43.11 -15.80
N PHE A 453 -16.37 -41.92 -15.51
CA PHE A 453 -14.99 -41.79 -15.02
C PHE A 453 -14.82 -42.31 -13.60
N ALA A 454 -15.79 -42.06 -12.70
CA ALA A 454 -15.78 -42.64 -11.36
C ALA A 454 -15.84 -44.18 -11.42
N TYR A 455 -16.72 -44.74 -12.25
CA TYR A 455 -16.84 -46.19 -12.49
C TYR A 455 -15.54 -46.80 -13.02
N HIS A 456 -14.93 -46.23 -14.07
CA HIS A 456 -13.66 -46.72 -14.58
C HIS A 456 -12.51 -46.54 -13.59
N SER A 457 -12.53 -45.51 -12.75
CA SER A 457 -11.50 -45.29 -11.71
C SER A 457 -11.60 -46.27 -10.54
N PHE A 458 -12.82 -46.66 -10.17
CA PHE A 458 -13.12 -47.73 -9.20
C PHE A 458 -12.59 -49.08 -9.72
N TYR A 459 -12.87 -49.42 -10.99
CA TYR A 459 -12.58 -50.76 -11.53
C TYR A 459 -11.19 -50.94 -12.16
N ASP A 460 -10.66 -49.98 -12.91
CA ASP A 460 -9.47 -50.15 -13.77
C ASP A 460 -8.20 -49.52 -13.17
N ALA A 461 -7.06 -50.17 -13.41
CA ALA A 461 -5.73 -49.64 -13.17
C ALA A 461 -5.35 -48.55 -14.20
N ARG A 462 -5.78 -48.71 -15.46
CA ARG A 462 -5.28 -48.00 -16.64
C ARG A 462 -5.81 -46.56 -16.78
N GLY A 463 -5.30 -45.87 -17.80
CA GLY A 463 -5.66 -44.49 -18.15
C GLY A 463 -4.90 -43.41 -17.36
N ARG A 464 -4.15 -42.55 -18.08
CA ARG A 464 -3.77 -41.22 -17.57
C ARG A 464 -4.98 -40.29 -17.70
N SER A 465 -5.18 -39.37 -16.76
CA SER A 465 -6.17 -38.32 -16.90
C SER A 465 -5.90 -37.48 -18.16
N ARG A 466 -6.85 -37.49 -19.10
CA ARG A 466 -6.85 -36.67 -20.31
C ARG A 466 -8.13 -35.83 -20.29
N ARG A 467 -8.00 -34.53 -20.57
CA ARG A 467 -9.14 -33.64 -20.79
C ARG A 467 -9.81 -34.00 -22.12
N LEU A 468 -11.13 -33.84 -22.21
CA LEU A 468 -11.86 -34.04 -23.47
C LEU A 468 -11.38 -33.01 -24.51
N PRO A 469 -11.04 -33.39 -25.75
CA PRO A 469 -10.66 -32.43 -26.79
C PRO A 469 -11.87 -31.60 -27.24
N GLY A 470 -11.74 -30.27 -27.27
CA GLY A 470 -12.68 -29.37 -27.94
C GLY A 470 -13.16 -28.18 -27.11
N GLU A 471 -13.30 -28.33 -25.80
CA GLU A 471 -13.77 -27.26 -24.92
C GLU A 471 -12.68 -26.19 -24.70
N ALA A 472 -12.91 -24.98 -25.20
CA ALA A 472 -12.13 -23.81 -24.80
C ALA A 472 -12.25 -23.58 -23.28
N VAL A 473 -11.17 -23.16 -22.64
CA VAL A 473 -11.19 -22.66 -21.26
C VAL A 473 -11.04 -21.16 -21.36
N GLU A 474 -12.05 -20.42 -20.93
CA GLU A 474 -11.91 -18.97 -20.83
C GLU A 474 -10.90 -18.61 -19.73
N PRO A 475 -9.95 -17.70 -20.00
CA PRO A 475 -9.02 -17.25 -18.97
C PRO A 475 -9.75 -16.54 -17.83
N ARG A 476 -9.49 -16.94 -16.59
CA ARG A 476 -9.82 -16.14 -15.41
C ARG A 476 -8.69 -15.13 -15.22
N ALA A 477 -8.68 -14.08 -16.02
CA ALA A 477 -7.64 -13.05 -16.01
C ALA A 477 -8.21 -11.69 -16.41
N ASP A 478 -7.75 -10.65 -15.72
CA ASP A 478 -8.17 -9.26 -15.88
C ASP A 478 -6.91 -8.40 -15.93
N GLY A 479 -6.69 -7.74 -17.08
CA GLY A 479 -5.41 -7.09 -17.39
C GLY A 479 -4.22 -8.06 -17.28
N GLU A 480 -3.24 -7.68 -16.47
CA GLU A 480 -2.01 -8.45 -16.23
C GLU A 480 -2.13 -9.50 -15.11
N ILE A 481 -3.31 -9.62 -14.50
CA ILE A 481 -3.56 -10.43 -13.30
C ILE A 481 -4.43 -11.64 -13.65
N CYS A 482 -4.24 -12.75 -12.97
CA CYS A 482 -5.08 -13.94 -13.10
C CYS A 482 -5.59 -14.45 -11.75
N TRP A 483 -6.82 -14.94 -11.74
CA TRP A 483 -7.52 -15.32 -10.51
C TRP A 483 -7.32 -16.80 -10.19
N VAL A 484 -6.66 -17.07 -9.07
CA VAL A 484 -6.24 -18.42 -8.67
C VAL A 484 -7.04 -18.88 -7.45
N PRO A 485 -7.81 -19.99 -7.54
CA PRO A 485 -8.57 -20.49 -6.41
C PRO A 485 -7.71 -20.75 -5.18
N VAL A 486 -8.26 -20.46 -4.00
CA VAL A 486 -7.69 -20.95 -2.73
C VAL A 486 -7.87 -22.46 -2.68
N ALA A 487 -6.80 -23.19 -2.39
CA ALA A 487 -6.84 -24.63 -2.18
C ALA A 487 -7.04 -24.97 -0.69
N ARG A 488 -6.54 -24.12 0.22
CA ARG A 488 -6.80 -24.15 1.67
C ARG A 488 -6.22 -22.92 2.39
N VAL A 489 -6.74 -22.65 3.57
CA VAL A 489 -6.15 -21.82 4.62
C VAL A 489 -5.83 -22.74 5.81
N GLU A 490 -4.66 -22.60 6.42
CA GLU A 490 -4.23 -23.40 7.57
C GLU A 490 -3.44 -22.53 8.58
N PRO A 491 -3.74 -22.58 9.90
CA PRO A 491 -2.90 -21.95 10.92
C PRO A 491 -1.48 -22.54 10.94
N ASP A 492 -0.46 -21.67 10.95
CA ASP A 492 0.93 -22.04 10.63
C ASP A 492 1.97 -21.43 11.62
N GLY A 493 1.55 -21.19 12.87
CA GLY A 493 2.43 -20.88 14.00
C GLY A 493 3.07 -19.47 13.98
N THR A 494 3.88 -19.10 14.98
CA THR A 494 4.35 -17.70 15.08
C THR A 494 5.46 -17.32 14.08
N SER A 495 5.50 -16.04 13.67
CA SER A 495 6.50 -15.49 12.73
C SER A 495 6.67 -13.98 12.90
N LEU A 496 7.92 -13.49 12.82
CA LEU A 496 8.18 -12.05 12.60
C LEU A 496 7.51 -11.56 11.31
N VAL A 497 7.05 -10.31 11.33
CA VAL A 497 6.05 -9.77 10.38
C VAL A 497 6.31 -8.30 9.95
N TYR A 498 6.07 -7.95 8.67
CA TYR A 498 6.46 -6.74 7.89
C TYR A 498 5.26 -6.30 6.91
N ASP A 499 4.91 -5.02 6.62
CA ASP A 499 3.68 -4.44 5.90
C ASP A 499 4.04 -3.13 5.21
N VAL A 500 3.42 -2.69 4.16
CA VAL A 500 4.19 -2.33 3.02
C VAL A 500 3.41 -1.26 2.23
N VAL A 501 3.01 -0.19 2.95
CA VAL A 501 2.26 0.99 2.44
C VAL A 501 2.76 1.39 1.07
N THR A 502 1.86 1.72 0.12
CA THR A 502 2.28 2.44 -1.09
C THR A 502 1.90 3.92 -1.06
N GLY A 503 2.11 4.65 -2.15
CA GLY A 503 2.01 6.12 -2.17
C GLY A 503 0.90 6.64 -3.05
N ASP A 504 -0.03 5.75 -3.30
CA ASP A 504 -0.58 5.54 -4.62
C ASP A 504 -2.09 5.54 -4.54
N PRO A 505 -2.84 6.20 -5.44
CA PRO A 505 -4.31 6.10 -5.48
C PRO A 505 -4.82 4.72 -5.91
N ALA A 506 -3.99 3.91 -6.60
CA ALA A 506 -4.25 2.49 -6.76
C ALA A 506 -4.09 1.71 -5.46
N HIS A 507 -3.51 2.36 -4.46
CA HIS A 507 -3.28 1.91 -3.12
C HIS A 507 -2.49 0.59 -3.01
N CYS A 508 -1.57 0.29 -3.95
CA CYS A 508 -1.14 -1.09 -4.27
C CYS A 508 0.39 -1.40 -4.41
N PHE A 509 0.79 -2.69 -4.33
CA PHE A 509 2.00 -3.44 -4.81
C PHE A 509 1.64 -4.94 -5.11
N LEU A 510 2.57 -5.85 -5.46
CA LEU A 510 2.41 -7.34 -5.40
C LEU A 510 3.50 -8.12 -4.64
N ALA A 511 3.14 -9.15 -3.84
CA ALA A 511 4.11 -10.18 -3.43
C ALA A 511 3.56 -11.58 -3.08
N SER A 512 4.44 -12.58 -3.16
CA SER A 512 4.12 -13.89 -3.79
C SER A 512 3.43 -13.72 -5.17
N GLY A 513 3.41 -12.50 -5.72
CA GLY A 513 2.48 -12.01 -6.73
C GLY A 513 1.00 -11.91 -6.29
N VAL A 514 0.63 -11.18 -5.21
CA VAL A 514 -0.75 -11.02 -4.63
C VAL A 514 -1.00 -9.59 -3.95
N VAL A 515 -2.25 -9.10 -3.66
CA VAL A 515 -2.77 -7.64 -3.66
C VAL A 515 -3.88 -7.27 -2.54
N VAL A 516 -4.17 -6.01 -1.99
CA VAL A 516 -4.60 -5.63 -0.54
C VAL A 516 -5.14 -4.10 -0.03
N HIS A 517 -5.36 -3.56 1.28
CA HIS A 517 -6.09 -2.33 2.10
C HIS A 517 -5.47 -1.15 3.23
N ASN A 518 -5.94 0.07 3.88
CA ASN A 518 -5.28 1.12 4.99
C ASN A 518 -6.03 2.02 6.16
N CYS A 519 -5.92 3.43 6.51
CA CYS A 519 -6.40 4.42 7.67
C CYS A 519 -6.78 6.04 7.46
N GLY A 520 -7.27 7.02 8.42
CA GLY A 520 -7.36 8.62 8.34
C GLY A 520 -8.31 9.72 9.19
N ASN A 521 -8.24 11.15 9.12
CA ASN A 521 -8.92 12.42 9.87
C ASN A 521 -9.47 13.84 9.12
N ALA A 522 -10.22 14.92 9.69
CA ALA A 522 -10.91 16.23 9.09
C ALA A 522 -11.42 17.59 9.89
N ALA A 523 -12.02 18.70 9.26
CA ALA A 523 -12.97 19.86 9.76
C ALA A 523 -13.56 21.01 8.75
N ILE A 524 -14.55 21.92 9.08
CA ILE A 524 -15.27 22.97 8.20
C ILE A 524 -15.50 24.45 8.73
N ARG A 525 -15.59 25.48 7.85
CA ARG A 525 -16.07 26.90 8.05
C ARG A 525 -17.48 27.19 7.48
N THR A 526 -18.25 28.10 8.10
CA THR A 526 -19.57 28.58 7.62
C THR A 526 -19.62 30.07 7.24
N ASP A 527 -20.76 30.48 6.67
CA ASP A 527 -21.21 31.87 6.47
C ASP A 527 -21.83 32.53 7.72
N LEU A 528 -22.17 31.73 8.74
CA LEU A 528 -22.86 32.18 9.95
C LEU A 528 -21.97 32.96 10.92
N ARG A 529 -22.62 33.79 11.73
CA ARG A 529 -22.05 34.56 12.82
C ARG A 529 -22.43 33.96 14.18
N VAL A 530 -21.62 34.22 15.21
CA VAL A 530 -21.95 33.84 16.59
C VAL A 530 -23.31 34.42 17.01
N GLU A 531 -23.61 35.63 16.55
CA GLU A 531 -24.88 36.30 16.78
C GLU A 531 -26.08 35.53 16.21
N ASP A 532 -25.94 34.79 15.11
CA ASP A 532 -27.05 34.04 14.50
C ASP A 532 -27.43 32.84 15.37
N ILE A 533 -26.45 32.00 15.74
CA ILE A 533 -26.64 30.78 16.54
C ILE A 533 -26.87 31.05 18.04
N THR A 534 -26.69 32.30 18.49
CA THR A 534 -26.94 32.72 19.89
C THR A 534 -28.03 33.78 20.04
N ARG A 535 -28.68 34.21 18.94
CA ARG A 535 -29.75 35.24 18.96
C ARG A 535 -29.26 36.60 19.50
N ASN A 536 -28.22 37.14 18.86
CA ASN A 536 -27.56 38.43 19.12
C ASN A 536 -26.71 38.51 20.41
N VAL A 537 -26.17 37.40 20.91
CA VAL A 537 -25.15 37.45 21.99
C VAL A 537 -23.76 37.38 21.37
N SER A 538 -23.14 38.55 21.17
CA SER A 538 -21.85 38.64 20.48
C SER A 538 -20.72 37.89 21.20
N LEU A 539 -19.69 37.49 20.45
CA LEU A 539 -18.52 36.79 20.98
C LEU A 539 -17.89 37.55 22.18
N ASP A 540 -17.80 38.87 22.11
CA ASP A 540 -17.31 39.71 23.21
C ASP A 540 -18.16 39.64 24.48
N GLU A 541 -19.49 39.49 24.37
CA GLU A 541 -20.37 39.28 25.52
C GLU A 541 -20.21 37.87 26.10
N ILE A 542 -19.95 36.86 25.26
CA ILE A 542 -19.64 35.49 25.70
C ILE A 542 -18.27 35.42 26.39
N VAL A 543 -17.26 36.14 25.88
CA VAL A 543 -15.92 36.21 26.46
C VAL A 543 -15.95 36.92 27.82
N ARG A 544 -16.71 38.02 27.95
CA ARG A 544 -16.84 38.79 29.20
C ARG A 544 -17.77 38.12 30.22
N ASN A 545 -18.88 37.55 29.77
CA ASN A 545 -19.92 36.94 30.62
C ASN A 545 -20.24 35.50 30.17
N PRO A 546 -19.36 34.51 30.39
CA PRO A 546 -19.49 33.16 29.81
C PRO A 546 -20.80 32.41 30.14
N HIS A 547 -21.42 32.73 31.28
CA HIS A 547 -22.74 32.20 31.65
C HIS A 547 -23.87 32.59 30.67
N ARG A 548 -23.71 33.66 29.89
CA ARG A 548 -24.66 34.09 28.85
C ARG A 548 -24.89 33.02 27.78
N LEU A 549 -23.82 32.34 27.37
CA LEU A 549 -23.90 31.25 26.40
C LEU A 549 -24.46 29.97 27.05
N ALA A 550 -23.98 29.62 28.25
CA ALA A 550 -24.49 28.46 28.98
C ALA A 550 -26.01 28.53 29.25
N GLN A 551 -26.56 29.73 29.44
CA GLN A 551 -28.00 29.99 29.62
C GLN A 551 -28.74 30.35 28.31
N ASN A 552 -28.10 30.25 27.15
CA ASN A 552 -28.70 30.63 25.88
C ASN A 552 -29.63 29.53 25.36
N ASN A 553 -30.93 29.83 25.25
CA ASN A 553 -31.92 28.85 24.79
C ASN A 553 -31.70 28.39 23.33
N LEU A 554 -31.23 29.26 22.43
CA LEU A 554 -31.02 28.87 21.03
C LEU A 554 -29.81 27.94 20.92
N ALA A 555 -28.67 28.33 21.49
CA ALA A 555 -27.46 27.52 21.44
C ALA A 555 -27.59 26.20 22.24
N ASN A 556 -28.40 26.16 23.31
CA ASN A 556 -28.73 24.89 23.97
C ASN A 556 -29.64 24.01 23.11
N ASN A 557 -30.69 24.56 22.49
CA ASN A 557 -31.55 23.78 21.59
C ASN A 557 -30.75 23.20 20.41
N LEU A 558 -29.86 23.99 19.80
CA LEU A 558 -28.96 23.53 18.74
C LEU A 558 -28.00 22.44 19.25
N ALA A 559 -27.49 22.55 20.49
CA ALA A 559 -26.68 21.50 21.11
C ALA A 559 -27.45 20.19 21.34
N ASP A 560 -28.72 20.28 21.77
CA ASP A 560 -29.60 19.11 21.94
C ASP A 560 -30.01 18.49 20.59
N GLU A 561 -30.20 19.31 19.55
CA GLU A 561 -30.52 18.88 18.18
C GLU A 561 -29.32 18.19 17.51
N ILE A 562 -28.11 18.73 17.66
CA ILE A 562 -26.86 18.08 17.25
C ILE A 562 -26.65 16.77 18.01
N ALA A 563 -26.84 16.77 19.33
CA ALA A 563 -26.62 15.59 20.18
C ALA A 563 -27.66 14.48 20.01
N SER A 564 -28.84 14.78 19.47
CA SER A 564 -29.89 13.79 19.16
C SER A 564 -29.87 13.31 17.70
N THR A 565 -29.41 14.16 16.77
CA THR A 565 -29.27 13.82 15.34
C THR A 565 -27.98 13.05 15.06
N ILE A 566 -26.84 13.54 15.56
CA ILE A 566 -25.54 12.89 15.37
C ILE A 566 -25.35 11.76 16.38
N SER A 567 -24.88 10.61 15.90
CA SER A 567 -24.81 9.40 16.71
C SER A 567 -23.41 9.17 17.31
N PHE A 568 -23.34 9.37 18.63
CA PHE A 568 -22.18 9.08 19.48
C PHE A 568 -22.26 7.65 20.06
N GLY A 569 -21.14 7.16 20.63
CA GLY A 569 -21.02 5.86 21.31
C GLY A 569 -20.43 4.70 20.49
N ILE A 570 -20.07 3.59 21.15
CA ILE A 570 -19.45 2.40 20.52
C ILE A 570 -20.51 1.52 19.85
N GLY A 571 -20.25 1.05 18.63
CA GLY A 571 -21.13 0.09 17.92
C GLY A 571 -22.45 0.68 17.42
N ARG A 572 -22.67 1.98 17.64
CA ARG A 572 -23.92 2.70 17.35
C ARG A 572 -24.15 2.84 15.84
N LYS A 573 -25.33 3.32 15.45
CA LYS A 573 -25.76 3.48 14.06
C LYS A 573 -26.14 4.94 13.83
N ASN A 574 -25.88 5.47 12.64
CA ASN A 574 -26.42 6.75 12.18
C ASN A 574 -27.92 6.56 11.93
N ASN A 575 -28.74 7.45 12.50
CA ASN A 575 -30.21 7.38 12.45
C ASN A 575 -30.84 8.60 11.76
N ALA A 576 -30.01 9.48 11.17
CA ALA A 576 -30.49 10.57 10.34
C ALA A 576 -31.17 10.05 9.07
N ASP A 577 -32.13 10.81 8.57
CA ASP A 577 -32.92 10.55 7.36
C ASP A 577 -32.08 10.63 6.08
N ASP A 578 -31.09 11.52 6.06
CA ASP A 578 -30.10 11.74 5.00
C ASP A 578 -28.74 11.08 5.30
N ALA A 579 -28.71 10.06 6.16
CA ALA A 579 -27.49 9.32 6.48
C ALA A 579 -26.83 8.77 5.20
N PRO A 580 -25.48 8.79 5.09
CA PRO A 580 -24.75 8.55 3.83
C PRO A 580 -24.62 7.06 3.48
N VAL A 581 -25.65 6.25 3.75
CA VAL A 581 -25.65 4.78 3.63
C VAL A 581 -25.42 4.31 2.18
N ASP A 582 -25.76 5.12 1.20
CA ASP A 582 -25.56 4.85 -0.23
C ASP A 582 -24.34 5.55 -0.84
N HIS A 583 -23.42 6.07 -0.01
CA HIS A 583 -22.21 6.77 -0.48
C HIS A 583 -21.39 5.88 -1.45
N PRO A 584 -20.81 6.44 -2.54
CA PRO A 584 -20.03 5.68 -3.54
C PRO A 584 -18.98 4.76 -2.95
N LEU A 585 -18.41 5.15 -1.80
CA LEU A 585 -17.44 4.36 -1.08
C LEU A 585 -17.92 2.93 -0.74
N PHE A 586 -19.22 2.65 -0.57
CA PHE A 586 -19.69 1.26 -0.36
C PHE A 586 -19.77 0.40 -1.63
N ARG A 587 -19.31 0.96 -2.75
CA ARG A 587 -19.16 0.32 -4.06
C ARG A 587 -17.70 0.37 -4.53
N ASP A 588 -16.82 0.92 -3.70
CA ASP A 588 -15.38 0.99 -3.95
C ASP A 588 -14.80 -0.44 -4.01
N PRO A 589 -13.87 -0.78 -4.92
CA PRO A 589 -13.12 -2.04 -4.86
C PRO A 589 -12.35 -2.23 -3.56
N ALA A 590 -12.03 -1.14 -2.87
CA ALA A 590 -11.59 -1.17 -1.49
C ALA A 590 -12.70 -1.59 -0.53
N TRP A 591 -13.98 -1.25 -0.76
CA TRP A 591 -15.11 -1.63 0.09
C TRP A 591 -15.66 -2.99 -0.25
N PHE A 592 -14.68 -3.86 -0.28
CA PHE A 592 -14.70 -5.20 -0.76
C PHE A 592 -13.60 -5.96 -0.03
N ALA A 593 -12.63 -5.32 0.67
CA ALA A 593 -11.41 -5.88 1.33
C ALA A 593 -11.65 -6.83 2.49
N VAL A 594 -12.79 -6.69 3.11
CA VAL A 594 -13.27 -7.65 4.09
C VAL A 594 -13.59 -8.97 3.38
N PRO A 595 -13.39 -10.17 3.94
CA PRO A 595 -13.89 -11.44 3.41
C PRO A 595 -15.38 -11.59 3.51
N ASN A 596 -15.91 -12.64 2.87
CA ASN A 596 -17.30 -12.99 3.04
C ASN A 596 -17.57 -14.45 3.42
N THR A 597 -16.65 -15.19 4.06
CA THR A 597 -16.98 -16.53 4.61
C THR A 597 -17.30 -16.44 6.10
N GLY A 598 -18.42 -17.02 6.54
CA GLY A 598 -19.10 -16.53 7.75
C GLY A 598 -19.73 -15.13 7.59
N GLY A 599 -19.43 -14.43 6.50
CA GLY A 599 -20.11 -13.23 6.04
C GLY A 599 -19.64 -11.94 6.70
N TYR A 600 -18.38 -11.81 7.15
CA TYR A 600 -18.02 -10.60 7.90
C TYR A 600 -17.80 -9.38 6.99
N ARG A 601 -17.76 -9.47 5.64
CA ARG A 601 -17.85 -8.32 4.72
C ARG A 601 -19.26 -7.83 4.68
N ASP A 602 -20.23 -8.68 4.40
CA ASP A 602 -21.61 -8.23 4.40
C ASP A 602 -21.96 -7.70 5.80
N THR A 603 -21.42 -8.29 6.87
CA THR A 603 -21.57 -7.78 8.25
C THR A 603 -20.80 -6.48 8.51
N LEU A 604 -19.54 -6.33 8.09
CA LEU A 604 -18.72 -5.14 8.37
C LEU A 604 -19.08 -4.00 7.42
N GLN A 605 -19.43 -4.28 6.17
CA GLN A 605 -19.99 -3.33 5.21
C GLN A 605 -21.36 -2.87 5.70
N ASP A 606 -22.25 -3.74 6.16
CA ASP A 606 -23.53 -3.32 6.76
C ASP A 606 -23.32 -2.53 8.06
N LYS A 607 -22.45 -3.00 8.97
CA LYS A 607 -22.05 -2.29 10.19
C LYS A 607 -21.46 -0.92 9.88
N ALA A 608 -20.58 -0.82 8.89
CA ALA A 608 -19.93 0.41 8.47
C ALA A 608 -20.86 1.34 7.71
N ARG A 609 -21.72 0.81 6.84
CA ARG A 609 -22.81 1.52 6.16
C ARG A 609 -23.72 2.19 7.17
N ARG A 610 -24.11 1.46 8.21
CA ARG A 610 -24.84 2.01 9.36
C ARG A 610 -23.99 2.88 10.28
N GLN A 611 -22.66 2.84 10.21
CA GLN A 611 -21.74 3.65 11.05
C GLN A 611 -21.16 4.89 10.35
N LEU A 612 -21.37 5.08 9.05
CA LEU A 612 -20.88 6.26 8.35
C LEU A 612 -21.66 7.49 8.82
N GLY A 613 -20.92 8.50 9.27
CA GLY A 613 -21.49 9.64 9.98
C GLY A 613 -21.76 9.40 11.49
N THR A 614 -21.29 8.30 12.07
CA THR A 614 -21.21 8.15 13.54
C THR A 614 -19.86 8.65 14.06
N VAL A 615 -19.86 9.27 15.24
CA VAL A 615 -18.66 9.92 15.83
C VAL A 615 -17.88 8.95 16.71
N GLY A 616 -18.59 8.18 17.54
CA GLY A 616 -17.99 7.24 18.50
C GLY A 616 -17.86 7.78 19.92
N SER A 617 -16.89 7.23 20.64
CA SER A 617 -16.57 7.54 22.05
C SER A 617 -15.06 7.73 22.26
N GLY A 618 -14.67 8.11 23.48
CA GLY A 618 -13.33 8.60 23.79
C GLY A 618 -13.19 10.07 23.38
N ASN A 619 -12.02 10.49 22.93
CA ASN A 619 -11.72 11.85 22.49
C ASN A 619 -12.33 12.21 21.12
N HIS A 620 -13.46 11.58 20.76
CA HIS A 620 -14.17 11.80 19.52
C HIS A 620 -15.36 12.74 19.74
N TYR A 621 -15.44 13.81 18.96
CA TYR A 621 -16.35 14.92 19.21
C TYR A 621 -16.87 15.60 17.94
N VAL A 622 -17.90 16.43 18.15
CA VAL A 622 -18.44 17.41 17.20
C VAL A 622 -18.56 18.73 17.94
N ASP A 623 -17.84 19.74 17.47
CA ASP A 623 -17.75 21.04 18.13
C ASP A 623 -18.20 22.16 17.17
N VAL A 624 -18.97 23.11 17.71
CA VAL A 624 -19.30 24.38 17.04
C VAL A 624 -18.45 25.47 17.70
N PHE A 625 -17.65 26.16 16.89
CA PHE A 625 -16.70 27.17 17.32
C PHE A 625 -17.04 28.56 16.79
N ALA A 626 -16.49 29.59 17.44
CA ALA A 626 -16.26 30.90 16.86
C ALA A 626 -14.78 31.08 16.53
N ASP A 627 -14.44 31.63 15.35
CA ASP A 627 -13.12 32.25 15.15
C ASP A 627 -13.03 33.63 15.84
N GLU A 628 -11.83 34.21 15.89
CA GLU A 628 -11.58 35.54 16.48
C GLU A 628 -12.36 36.68 15.82
N SER A 629 -12.86 36.49 14.59
CA SER A 629 -13.75 37.46 13.94
C SER A 629 -15.21 37.33 14.40
N GLY A 630 -15.59 36.24 15.07
CA GLY A 630 -16.96 35.85 15.39
C GLY A 630 -17.70 35.12 14.26
N THR A 631 -16.99 34.52 13.30
CA THR A 631 -17.57 33.64 12.28
C THR A 631 -17.61 32.20 12.80
N VAL A 632 -18.65 31.44 12.44
CA VAL A 632 -18.89 30.10 12.97
C VAL A 632 -18.17 29.02 12.16
N TRP A 633 -17.56 28.08 12.87
CA TRP A 633 -16.88 26.89 12.33
C TRP A 633 -17.46 25.62 12.96
N VAL A 634 -17.37 24.50 12.25
CA VAL A 634 -17.81 23.17 12.70
C VAL A 634 -16.63 22.20 12.56
N GLY A 635 -16.07 21.75 13.69
CA GLY A 635 -14.95 20.81 13.73
C GLY A 635 -15.37 19.43 14.21
N VAL A 636 -14.77 18.38 13.65
CA VAL A 636 -15.17 16.99 13.88
C VAL A 636 -13.95 16.08 14.01
N HIS A 637 -13.80 15.40 15.15
CA HIS A 637 -12.67 14.51 15.41
C HIS A 637 -13.17 13.08 15.53
N PHE A 638 -12.98 12.28 14.48
CA PHE A 638 -13.11 10.82 14.57
C PHE A 638 -12.38 10.09 13.44
N GLY A 639 -11.69 9.00 13.77
CA GLY A 639 -11.10 8.11 12.76
C GLY A 639 -12.11 7.18 12.09
N SER A 640 -11.58 6.14 11.47
CA SER A 640 -12.23 5.06 10.70
C SER A 640 -13.26 4.19 11.46
N ARG A 641 -13.69 4.59 12.66
CA ARG A 641 -14.76 3.97 13.46
C ARG A 641 -14.55 2.48 13.74
N GLY A 642 -15.63 1.75 14.00
CA GLY A 642 -15.63 0.30 14.13
C GLY A 642 -15.36 -0.40 12.80
N LEU A 643 -15.39 0.31 11.67
CA LEU A 643 -14.86 -0.18 10.40
C LEU A 643 -13.35 -0.40 10.56
N GLY A 644 -12.57 0.67 10.69
CA GLY A 644 -11.12 0.61 10.91
C GLY A 644 -10.69 -0.33 12.04
N HIS A 645 -11.25 -0.17 13.24
CA HIS A 645 -10.81 -1.00 14.36
C HIS A 645 -11.11 -2.49 14.12
N THR A 646 -12.11 -2.84 13.32
CA THR A 646 -12.34 -4.23 12.91
C THR A 646 -11.48 -4.63 11.74
N ILE A 647 -11.30 -3.70 10.78
CA ILE A 647 -10.44 -3.90 9.63
C ILE A 647 -9.10 -4.36 10.10
N ALA A 648 -8.61 -3.85 11.23
CA ALA A 648 -7.24 -4.09 11.59
C ALA A 648 -6.89 -4.36 13.04
N SER A 649 -7.79 -4.85 13.89
CA SER A 649 -7.40 -5.32 15.24
C SER A 649 -7.03 -6.78 15.53
N ALA A 650 -7.54 -7.86 14.96
CA ALA A 650 -7.62 -8.19 13.54
C ALA A 650 -6.22 -8.15 12.88
N PHE A 651 -5.70 -6.99 12.44
CA PHE A 651 -4.32 -6.90 11.98
C PHE A 651 -3.37 -6.77 13.18
N LEU A 652 -3.84 -6.29 14.34
CA LEU A 652 -3.24 -6.71 15.62
C LEU A 652 -3.75 -8.08 16.08
N SER A 653 -4.19 -8.89 15.15
CA SER A 653 -4.12 -10.34 15.20
C SER A 653 -3.18 -10.85 14.10
N LEU A 654 -2.25 -10.03 13.55
CA LEU A 654 -1.08 -10.55 12.79
C LEU A 654 0.46 -10.36 13.19
N SER A 655 0.85 -9.86 14.40
CA SER A 655 2.14 -9.89 15.25
C SER A 655 2.22 -10.48 16.77
N GLN A 656 1.74 -11.70 17.19
CA GLN A 656 1.50 -12.44 18.53
C GLN A 656 0.00 -12.85 19.00
N GLY A 657 -0.80 -13.72 18.35
CA GLY A 657 -2.30 -13.88 18.38
C GLY A 657 -2.90 -14.60 17.12
N GLY A 658 -4.19 -14.99 16.98
CA GLY A 658 -4.53 -16.19 16.13
C GLY A 658 -5.39 -16.12 14.84
N MET A 659 -6.55 -15.43 14.80
CA MET A 659 -7.51 -15.21 13.65
C MET A 659 -8.15 -13.80 13.68
N TRP A 660 -8.95 -13.39 12.69
CA TRP A 660 -9.42 -12.00 12.54
C TRP A 660 -10.60 -11.76 13.48
N GLY A 661 -10.43 -10.82 14.40
CA GLY A 661 -11.30 -10.70 15.57
C GLY A 661 -10.83 -11.48 16.79
N GLU A 662 -9.75 -12.26 16.65
CA GLU A 662 -8.90 -12.59 17.78
C GLU A 662 -7.96 -11.40 18.11
N ARG A 663 -7.12 -11.57 19.12
CA ARG A 663 -6.44 -10.48 19.86
C ARG A 663 -4.98 -10.78 20.11
N ALA A 664 -4.21 -9.74 20.45
CA ALA A 664 -2.80 -9.88 20.76
C ALA A 664 -2.12 -8.71 21.50
N ALA A 665 -0.80 -8.84 21.70
CA ALA A 665 0.05 -7.93 22.46
C ALA A 665 0.75 -6.83 21.63
N GLU A 666 0.36 -5.60 21.91
CA GLU A 666 0.74 -4.28 21.35
C GLU A 666 2.25 -3.91 21.51
N LYS A 667 3.17 -4.58 20.82
CA LYS A 667 4.64 -4.31 20.89
C LYS A 667 5.09 -3.12 20.04
N GLU A 668 6.37 -2.70 20.12
CA GLU A 668 6.90 -1.78 19.10
C GLU A 668 7.09 -2.50 17.77
N VAL A 669 6.99 -1.70 16.72
CA VAL A 669 6.09 -2.02 15.64
C VAL A 669 6.46 -1.23 14.41
N LEU A 670 6.78 -2.00 13.39
CA LEU A 670 7.36 -1.53 12.15
C LEU A 670 6.98 -2.55 11.02
N LEU A 671 6.62 -2.12 9.81
CA LEU A 671 6.26 -2.93 8.64
C LEU A 671 6.79 -2.18 7.35
N ASP A 672 7.41 -2.84 6.34
CA ASP A 672 8.11 -2.41 5.05
C ASP A 672 7.33 -1.44 4.03
N LEU A 673 7.47 -1.39 2.67
CA LEU A 673 6.61 -0.58 1.70
C LEU A 673 6.15 -1.18 0.27
N ASP A 674 5.97 -2.53 0.12
CA ASP A 674 6.05 -3.46 -1.04
C ASP A 674 5.46 -4.96 -1.07
N ARG A 675 4.70 -5.53 -0.09
CA ARG A 675 4.37 -6.98 0.14
C ARG A 675 3.00 -7.23 0.85
N PRO A 676 2.27 -8.34 0.70
CA PRO A 676 0.82 -8.33 0.88
C PRO A 676 0.20 -7.59 2.06
N ILE A 677 0.54 -7.81 3.33
CA ILE A 677 -0.31 -7.35 4.46
C ILE A 677 -0.51 -5.84 4.66
N GLY A 678 0.00 -5.07 3.72
CA GLY A 678 0.58 -3.79 3.96
C GLY A 678 0.47 -2.77 2.86
N HIS A 679 0.05 -3.17 1.67
CA HIS A 679 -0.91 -2.34 0.97
C HIS A 679 -2.32 -2.74 1.38
N ASP A 680 -2.43 -3.82 2.19
CA ASP A 680 -3.26 -4.12 3.39
C ASP A 680 -2.76 -3.34 4.63
N TYR A 681 -1.99 -2.31 4.33
CA TYR A 681 -2.04 -1.05 5.01
C TYR A 681 -1.92 0.14 4.01
N TRP A 682 -2.36 0.03 2.73
CA TRP A 682 -2.59 1.14 1.77
C TRP A 682 -4.03 1.40 1.17
N GLN A 683 -5.03 0.48 1.03
CA GLN A 683 -6.50 0.79 0.71
C GLN A 683 -7.70 0.70 1.73
N LEU A 684 -8.42 -0.37 2.17
CA LEU A 684 -9.73 -0.25 2.93
C LEU A 684 -9.83 0.81 4.03
N MET A 685 -9.21 0.78 5.22
CA MET A 685 -9.31 1.97 6.08
C MET A 685 -8.57 3.20 5.52
N GLN A 686 -7.92 3.24 4.33
CA GLN A 686 -7.54 4.46 3.54
C GLN A 686 -8.74 4.94 2.78
N LEU A 687 -9.48 4.04 2.14
CA LEU A 687 -10.90 4.13 1.94
C LEU A 687 -11.65 4.39 3.28
N ALA A 688 -11.01 4.44 4.44
CA ALA A 688 -11.51 5.03 5.69
C ALA A 688 -10.63 6.11 6.32
N GLY A 689 -9.60 6.55 5.58
CA GLY A 689 -9.30 7.93 5.32
C GLY A 689 -10.50 8.48 4.59
N GLU A 690 -10.90 7.94 3.44
CA GLU A 690 -12.05 8.31 2.59
C GLU A 690 -13.42 8.11 3.26
N TYR A 691 -13.66 7.00 3.95
CA TYR A 691 -14.87 6.73 4.74
C TYR A 691 -14.90 7.57 5.98
N ALA A 692 -13.76 7.91 6.56
CA ALA A 692 -13.80 8.90 7.61
C ALA A 692 -13.75 10.34 7.03
N TYR A 693 -13.29 10.59 5.79
CA TYR A 693 -13.40 11.86 5.02
C TYR A 693 -14.89 12.10 4.84
N ALA A 694 -15.54 11.26 4.05
CA ALA A 694 -16.98 11.23 3.81
C ALA A 694 -17.79 11.19 5.12
N GLY A 695 -17.35 10.43 6.13
CA GLY A 695 -18.00 10.37 7.43
C GLY A 695 -17.98 11.70 8.17
N ARG A 696 -16.80 12.35 8.25
CA ARG A 696 -16.61 13.64 8.90
C ARG A 696 -17.19 14.79 8.09
N GLU A 697 -17.01 14.80 6.77
CA GLU A 697 -17.65 15.73 5.86
C GLU A 697 -19.17 15.65 5.98
N TRP A 698 -19.76 14.45 6.04
CA TRP A 698 -21.19 14.32 6.28
C TRP A 698 -21.60 14.86 7.65
N VAL A 699 -20.89 14.53 8.75
CA VAL A 699 -21.24 15.07 10.09
C VAL A 699 -21.10 16.58 10.12
N ALA A 700 -20.00 17.13 9.60
CA ALA A 700 -19.76 18.56 9.58
C ALA A 700 -20.81 19.27 8.72
N ARG A 701 -21.09 18.81 7.49
CA ARG A 701 -22.14 19.37 6.61
C ARG A 701 -23.53 19.26 7.23
N LYS A 702 -23.89 18.12 7.84
CA LYS A 702 -25.17 17.95 8.55
C LYS A 702 -25.30 18.95 9.69
N VAL A 703 -24.24 19.16 10.48
CA VAL A 703 -24.24 20.13 11.58
C VAL A 703 -24.29 21.57 11.07
N VAL A 704 -23.58 21.92 10.00
CA VAL A 704 -23.73 23.23 9.32
C VAL A 704 -25.18 23.47 8.87
N ALA A 705 -25.84 22.44 8.33
CA ALA A 705 -27.25 22.51 7.95
C ALA A 705 -28.20 22.64 9.17
N LEU A 706 -27.93 21.96 10.28
CA LEU A 706 -28.68 22.13 11.55
C LEU A 706 -28.53 23.54 12.14
N LEU A 707 -27.36 24.17 11.97
CA LEU A 707 -27.14 25.58 12.33
C LEU A 707 -27.80 26.57 11.35
N GLY A 708 -28.27 26.09 10.19
CA GLY A 708 -28.91 26.90 9.14
C GLY A 708 -27.95 27.61 8.17
N GLY A 709 -26.68 27.18 8.11
CA GLY A 709 -25.62 27.84 7.33
C GLY A 709 -25.22 27.10 6.05
N THR A 710 -24.21 27.64 5.36
CA THR A 710 -23.58 27.06 4.17
C THR A 710 -22.07 26.86 4.35
N GLU A 711 -21.50 25.86 3.66
CA GLU A 711 -20.05 25.60 3.65
C GLU A 711 -19.32 26.67 2.83
N GLN A 712 -18.38 27.37 3.48
CA GLN A 712 -17.54 28.40 2.85
C GLN A 712 -16.09 27.91 2.66
N GLU A 713 -15.61 27.01 3.52
CA GLU A 713 -14.26 26.44 3.47
C GLU A 713 -14.24 25.06 4.17
N LEU A 714 -13.54 24.08 3.59
CA LEU A 714 -13.26 22.77 4.19
C LEU A 714 -11.76 22.67 4.47
N VAL A 715 -11.37 22.38 5.71
CA VAL A 715 -9.97 22.21 6.14
C VAL A 715 -9.79 20.82 6.72
N HIS A 716 -9.14 19.93 5.96
CA HIS A 716 -9.27 18.50 6.19
C HIS A 716 -7.91 17.81 6.20
N ASN A 717 -7.55 17.17 7.32
CA ASN A 717 -6.20 16.66 7.59
C ASN A 717 -6.23 15.35 8.37
N HIS A 718 -5.38 14.41 7.98
CA HIS A 718 -5.16 13.18 8.73
C HIS A 718 -4.15 13.40 9.88
N HIS A 719 -4.31 12.71 11.03
CA HIS A 719 -3.38 12.82 12.17
C HIS A 719 -2.83 11.50 12.71
N ASN A 720 -3.27 10.39 12.12
CA ASN A 720 -2.96 9.01 12.49
C ASN A 720 -2.93 8.26 11.16
N PHE A 721 -1.82 8.42 10.42
CA PHE A 721 -1.71 8.13 8.99
C PHE A 721 -0.25 8.19 8.51
N GLY A 722 0.01 7.74 7.28
CA GLY A 722 1.29 7.86 6.58
C GLY A 722 1.10 8.32 5.13
N TRP A 723 1.84 9.36 4.72
CA TRP A 723 1.89 9.94 3.36
C TRP A 723 3.35 9.89 2.87
N LYS A 724 3.69 9.53 1.61
CA LYS A 724 5.07 9.74 1.09
C LYS A 724 5.21 11.22 0.69
N GLU A 725 6.34 11.78 1.07
CA GLU A 725 6.63 13.21 1.08
C GLU A 725 8.13 13.43 0.86
N THR A 726 8.49 14.33 -0.04
CA THR A 726 9.90 14.64 -0.30
C THR A 726 10.40 15.74 0.62
N HIS A 727 11.35 15.41 1.49
CA HIS A 727 12.00 16.30 2.44
C HIS A 727 13.52 16.37 2.20
N VAL A 728 14.23 17.26 2.90
CA VAL A 728 15.69 17.34 2.84
C VAL A 728 16.32 16.48 3.95
N SER A 729 17.29 15.63 3.59
CA SER A 729 17.95 14.69 4.51
C SER A 729 18.89 15.37 5.52
N MET A 730 19.45 14.61 6.46
CA MET A 730 20.47 15.11 7.40
C MET A 730 21.73 15.65 6.70
N ASP A 731 22.04 15.13 5.51
CA ASP A 731 23.23 15.46 4.72
C ASP A 731 22.96 16.55 3.66
N GLY A 732 21.70 17.01 3.53
CA GLY A 732 21.30 18.13 2.66
C GLY A 732 20.56 17.74 1.37
N GLU A 733 20.27 16.46 1.14
CA GLU A 733 19.75 15.96 -0.14
C GLU A 733 18.23 15.72 -0.13
N PRO A 734 17.50 16.01 -1.23
CA PRO A 734 16.09 15.65 -1.37
C PRO A 734 15.88 14.13 -1.24
N THR A 735 14.88 13.73 -0.45
CA THR A 735 14.58 12.33 -0.13
C THR A 735 13.08 12.15 0.02
N GLU A 736 12.50 11.18 -0.68
CA GLU A 736 11.15 10.70 -0.40
C GLU A 736 11.17 9.88 0.91
N TYR A 737 10.47 10.39 1.92
CA TYR A 737 10.17 9.68 3.17
C TYR A 737 8.66 9.38 3.22
N VAL A 738 8.14 8.41 3.99
CA VAL A 738 6.76 8.55 4.48
C VAL A 738 6.90 9.64 5.55
N VAL A 739 5.81 10.16 6.05
CA VAL A 739 5.84 10.67 7.41
C VAL A 739 4.73 9.96 8.17
N ILE A 740 5.09 8.98 9.00
CA ILE A 740 4.15 8.47 9.99
C ILE A 740 4.00 9.59 10.99
N ARG A 741 2.74 9.99 11.18
CA ARG A 741 2.37 10.94 12.20
C ARG A 741 1.39 10.24 13.12
N LYS A 742 1.79 10.09 14.38
CA LYS A 742 0.97 9.52 15.44
C LYS A 742 0.46 10.64 16.33
N GLY A 743 -0.78 11.06 16.13
CA GLY A 743 -1.24 12.33 16.66
C GLY A 743 -0.36 13.49 16.19
N ALA A 744 -0.16 13.63 14.87
CA ALA A 744 0.52 14.76 14.26
C ALA A 744 0.05 14.96 12.80
N THR A 745 0.17 16.15 12.22
CA THR A 745 -0.44 16.51 10.92
C THR A 745 0.59 17.15 9.97
N PRO A 746 0.55 16.89 8.65
CA PRO A 746 1.34 17.64 7.67
C PRO A 746 0.91 19.11 7.63
N ALA A 747 1.92 19.99 7.59
CA ALA A 747 1.82 21.43 7.53
C ALA A 747 2.97 21.96 6.65
N PHE A 748 2.93 21.58 5.36
CA PHE A 748 3.76 22.22 4.33
C PHE A 748 3.43 23.72 4.22
N PRO A 749 4.35 24.55 3.68
CA PRO A 749 4.11 25.97 3.39
C PRO A 749 2.73 26.23 2.75
N GLY A 750 1.85 26.93 3.46
CA GLY A 750 0.48 27.26 3.02
C GLY A 750 -0.55 26.13 3.13
N GLN A 751 -0.16 24.91 3.52
CA GLN A 751 -1.10 23.81 3.77
C GLN A 751 -1.83 24.02 5.09
N LYS A 752 -3.15 24.20 5.03
CA LYS A 752 -4.02 24.32 6.20
C LYS A 752 -4.28 22.96 6.87
N GLY A 753 -4.45 22.99 8.20
CA GLY A 753 -4.86 21.85 9.01
C GLY A 753 -5.68 22.27 10.24
N PHE A 754 -6.60 21.41 10.65
CA PHE A 754 -7.37 21.56 11.88
C PHE A 754 -6.67 20.82 13.03
N VAL A 755 -6.52 21.51 14.16
CA VAL A 755 -5.84 21.01 15.37
C VAL A 755 -6.81 21.12 16.54
N GLY A 756 -7.12 19.97 17.14
CA GLY A 756 -8.18 19.84 18.12
C GLY A 756 -7.80 20.34 19.51
N GLY A 757 -8.76 20.95 20.20
CA GLY A 757 -8.69 21.20 21.64
C GLY A 757 -8.86 19.89 22.44
N SER A 758 -9.12 20.05 23.74
CA SER A 758 -9.86 19.05 24.52
C SER A 758 -11.27 19.59 24.82
N MET A 759 -12.11 18.82 25.50
CA MET A 759 -13.53 19.12 25.79
C MET A 759 -13.79 20.54 26.38
N GLY A 760 -13.98 21.54 25.52
CA GLY A 760 -14.18 22.94 25.89
C GLY A 760 -12.92 23.83 25.94
N ASP A 761 -11.80 23.38 25.38
CA ASP A 761 -10.60 24.20 25.10
C ASP A 761 -10.61 24.75 23.68
N ASP A 762 -9.81 25.79 23.42
CA ASP A 762 -9.67 26.35 22.07
C ASP A 762 -9.02 25.31 21.13
N ALA A 763 -9.50 25.27 19.90
CA ALA A 763 -8.89 24.59 18.76
C ALA A 763 -8.26 25.65 17.83
N VAL A 764 -7.55 25.24 16.77
CA VAL A 764 -7.08 26.19 15.74
C VAL A 764 -7.24 25.65 14.33
N ILE A 765 -7.44 26.57 13.39
CA ILE A 765 -6.99 26.41 12.01
C ILE A 765 -5.60 27.01 11.92
N LEU A 766 -4.62 26.19 11.58
CA LEU A 766 -3.25 26.62 11.29
C LEU A 766 -2.87 26.29 9.85
N GLU A 767 -1.73 26.80 9.41
CA GLU A 767 -1.04 26.32 8.21
C GLU A 767 0.48 26.30 8.41
N GLY A 768 1.20 25.54 7.58
CA GLY A 768 2.66 25.61 7.55
C GLY A 768 3.15 27.00 7.17
N ASN A 769 4.07 27.58 7.94
CA ASN A 769 4.53 28.95 7.70
C ASN A 769 5.29 29.04 6.36
N ALA A 770 4.72 29.74 5.37
CA ALA A 770 5.33 29.93 4.04
C ALA A 770 6.40 31.04 3.99
N ALA A 771 6.54 31.83 5.06
CA ALA A 771 7.54 32.88 5.22
C ALA A 771 8.11 32.83 6.65
N PRO A 772 8.92 31.83 7.00
CA PRO A 772 9.57 31.74 8.31
C PRO A 772 10.41 33.00 8.59
N PRO A 773 10.40 33.53 9.83
CA PRO A 773 11.05 34.81 10.17
C PRO A 773 12.59 34.75 10.12
N ASP A 774 13.16 33.56 10.26
CA ASP A 774 14.59 33.30 10.21
C ASP A 774 14.92 31.88 9.71
N GLU A 775 16.20 31.66 9.41
CA GLU A 775 16.73 30.39 8.91
C GLU A 775 16.77 29.29 10.01
N GLU A 776 16.60 29.63 11.30
CA GLU A 776 16.44 28.64 12.36
C GLU A 776 15.04 28.03 12.35
N THR A 777 14.02 28.85 12.16
CA THR A 777 12.62 28.44 12.00
C THR A 777 12.44 27.68 10.69
N ALA A 778 13.00 28.20 9.58
CA ALA A 778 12.98 27.50 8.29
C ALA A 778 13.67 26.12 8.36
N ARG A 779 14.77 26.02 9.10
CA ARG A 779 15.45 24.75 9.39
C ARG A 779 14.61 23.85 10.30
N ALA A 780 13.97 24.39 11.34
CA ALA A 780 13.13 23.63 12.26
C ALA A 780 11.91 23.02 11.55
N GLN A 781 11.30 23.71 10.59
CA GLN A 781 10.25 23.15 9.72
C GLN A 781 10.75 21.93 8.92
N ARG A 782 11.94 22.03 8.32
CA ARG A 782 12.55 20.95 7.52
C ARG A 782 13.01 19.78 8.39
N GLU A 783 13.55 20.04 9.58
CA GLU A 783 13.89 19.01 10.58
C GLU A 783 12.63 18.34 11.15
N ALA A 784 11.53 19.08 11.30
CA ALA A 784 10.21 18.55 11.69
C ALA A 784 9.43 17.87 10.56
N LEU A 785 10.03 17.70 9.37
CA LEU A 785 9.40 17.08 8.21
C LEU A 785 8.07 17.77 7.85
N PHE A 786 8.08 19.10 7.87
CA PHE A 786 6.90 19.98 7.72
C PHE A 786 5.67 19.47 8.48
N SER A 787 5.86 19.04 9.73
CA SER A 787 4.80 18.47 10.58
C SER A 787 4.47 19.39 11.74
N THR A 788 3.21 19.33 12.18
CA THR A 788 2.71 20.07 13.35
C THR A 788 1.82 19.21 14.23
N VAL A 789 1.55 19.71 15.43
CA VAL A 789 0.72 19.09 16.47
C VAL A 789 -0.67 18.71 15.95
N HIS A 790 -1.29 17.65 16.51
CA HIS A 790 -2.70 17.31 16.20
C HIS A 790 -3.69 17.86 17.23
N GLY A 791 -3.22 18.19 18.43
CA GLY A 791 -4.05 18.76 19.48
C GLY A 791 -3.25 19.13 20.72
N ALA A 792 -3.86 19.07 21.89
CA ALA A 792 -3.22 19.53 23.13
C ALA A 792 -2.29 18.48 23.81
N GLY A 793 -2.45 17.19 23.53
CA GLY A 793 -1.66 16.12 24.18
C GLY A 793 -2.01 15.86 25.66
N ARG A 794 -1.87 14.61 26.12
CA ARG A 794 -2.29 14.20 27.47
C ARG A 794 -1.21 14.40 28.53
N VAL A 795 -1.66 14.62 29.78
CA VAL A 795 -0.82 14.63 31.00
C VAL A 795 -1.19 13.54 32.02
N MET A 796 -2.23 12.74 31.73
CA MET A 796 -2.52 11.50 32.47
C MET A 796 -3.38 10.52 31.67
N SER A 797 -3.28 9.24 32.01
CA SER A 797 -4.09 8.17 31.41
C SER A 797 -5.58 8.30 31.76
N ARG A 798 -6.45 7.74 30.91
CA ARG A 798 -7.92 7.69 31.12
C ARG A 798 -8.29 7.14 32.50
N THR A 799 -7.61 6.08 32.95
CA THR A 799 -7.81 5.45 34.27
C THR A 799 -7.35 6.32 35.45
N GLN A 800 -6.32 7.16 35.27
CA GLN A 800 -5.91 8.13 36.29
C GLN A 800 -6.89 9.32 36.37
N ALA A 801 -7.44 9.73 35.23
CA ALA A 801 -8.42 10.82 35.15
C ALA A 801 -9.76 10.43 35.79
N ALA A 802 -10.45 9.41 35.27
CA ALA A 802 -11.80 9.00 35.72
C ALA A 802 -11.81 7.98 36.88
N GLY A 803 -10.66 7.37 37.21
CA GLY A 803 -10.54 6.30 38.19
C GLY A 803 -10.85 4.91 37.62
N LYS A 804 -10.85 3.89 38.50
CA LYS A 804 -11.21 2.51 38.17
C LYS A 804 -12.50 2.13 38.88
N ARG A 805 -13.49 1.63 38.14
CA ARG A 805 -14.76 1.10 38.67
C ARG A 805 -14.87 -0.41 38.37
N ASN A 806 -15.81 -1.10 39.01
CA ASN A 806 -16.19 -2.48 38.64
C ASN A 806 -17.51 -2.49 37.84
N ARG A 807 -17.90 -3.65 37.30
CA ARG A 807 -19.17 -3.92 36.58
C ARG A 807 -20.46 -3.60 37.36
N ARG A 808 -20.38 -3.19 38.63
CA ARG A 808 -21.52 -2.72 39.44
C ARG A 808 -21.40 -1.24 39.79
N GLY A 809 -20.64 -0.47 39.00
CA GLY A 809 -20.39 0.96 39.18
C GLY A 809 -19.53 1.35 40.38
N LYS A 810 -19.22 0.42 41.30
CA LYS A 810 -18.46 0.71 42.53
C LYS A 810 -17.04 1.14 42.17
N VAL A 811 -16.65 2.31 42.68
CA VAL A 811 -15.28 2.82 42.61
C VAL A 811 -14.33 1.87 43.35
N LEU A 812 -13.32 1.40 42.64
CA LEU A 812 -12.19 0.61 43.16
C LEU A 812 -10.99 1.51 43.44
N VAL A 813 -10.78 2.53 42.58
CA VAL A 813 -9.78 3.59 42.74
C VAL A 813 -10.41 4.90 42.28
N PRO A 814 -10.43 5.99 43.07
CA PRO A 814 -10.98 7.27 42.63
C PRO A 814 -10.13 7.90 41.51
N GLY A 815 -10.78 8.71 40.67
CA GLY A 815 -10.10 9.51 39.65
C GLY A 815 -9.41 10.74 40.24
N ARG A 816 -8.48 11.32 39.48
CA ARG A 816 -7.82 12.60 39.79
C ARG A 816 -8.64 13.82 39.38
N ILE A 817 -9.68 13.63 38.55
CA ILE A 817 -10.56 14.69 38.07
C ILE A 817 -11.98 14.43 38.59
N SER A 818 -12.61 15.44 39.18
CA SER A 818 -14.00 15.38 39.63
C SER A 818 -14.94 16.13 38.67
N GLN A 819 -16.24 15.83 38.74
CA GLN A 819 -17.23 16.49 37.87
C GLN A 819 -17.27 18.01 38.11
N GLU A 820 -17.08 18.44 39.36
CA GLU A 820 -17.03 19.84 39.77
C GLU A 820 -15.87 20.58 39.10
N MET A 821 -14.70 19.95 38.95
CA MET A 821 -13.56 20.52 38.24
C MET A 821 -13.89 20.76 36.76
N VAL A 822 -14.58 19.82 36.11
CA VAL A 822 -15.00 19.95 34.71
C VAL A 822 -16.06 21.05 34.57
N GLN A 823 -17.07 21.08 35.42
CA GLN A 823 -18.13 22.09 35.39
C GLN A 823 -17.59 23.50 35.71
N GLN A 824 -16.61 23.64 36.60
CA GLN A 824 -15.90 24.91 36.83
C GLN A 824 -15.12 25.38 35.59
N TRP A 825 -14.48 24.46 34.85
CA TRP A 825 -13.79 24.79 33.60
C TRP A 825 -14.78 25.23 32.50
N LEU A 826 -15.81 24.41 32.22
CA LEU A 826 -16.83 24.70 31.22
C LEU A 826 -17.58 25.99 31.55
N GLY A 827 -17.96 26.21 32.81
CA GLY A 827 -18.62 27.44 33.27
C GLY A 827 -17.75 28.69 33.15
N LYS A 828 -16.43 28.59 33.38
CA LYS A 828 -15.47 29.68 33.14
C LYS A 828 -15.24 29.95 31.64
N ARG A 829 -15.39 28.95 30.79
CA ARG A 829 -15.19 29.03 29.34
C ARG A 829 -16.46 29.42 28.58
N GLY A 830 -17.64 29.13 29.15
CA GLY A 830 -18.96 29.38 28.56
C GLY A 830 -19.46 28.26 27.65
N VAL A 831 -18.88 27.07 27.74
CA VAL A 831 -19.09 25.99 26.77
C VAL A 831 -20.33 25.16 27.10
N ILE A 832 -21.19 24.97 26.09
CA ILE A 832 -22.36 24.08 26.14
C ILE A 832 -21.90 22.66 25.80
N LEU A 833 -21.71 21.82 26.83
CA LEU A 833 -21.39 20.40 26.63
C LEU A 833 -22.66 19.55 26.51
N ARG A 834 -22.62 18.53 25.65
CA ARG A 834 -23.53 17.37 25.64
C ARG A 834 -22.70 16.08 25.66
N GLY A 835 -23.07 15.15 26.55
CA GLY A 835 -22.27 13.97 26.87
C GLY A 835 -20.97 14.30 27.62
N GLY A 836 -19.88 13.65 27.23
CA GLY A 836 -18.55 13.79 27.83
C GLY A 836 -18.28 12.81 28.97
N GLY A 837 -17.01 12.40 29.11
CA GLY A 837 -16.48 11.56 30.18
C GLY A 837 -15.33 12.22 30.95
N LEU A 838 -15.19 11.90 32.24
CA LEU A 838 -14.12 12.42 33.10
C LEU A 838 -12.71 12.02 32.63
N ASP A 839 -12.61 11.00 31.78
CA ASP A 839 -11.36 10.54 31.18
C ASP A 839 -10.89 11.39 30.00
N GLU A 840 -11.77 12.22 29.42
CA GLU A 840 -11.49 13.18 28.34
C GLU A 840 -11.62 14.64 28.78
N ALA A 841 -11.77 14.87 30.10
CA ALA A 841 -11.86 16.18 30.70
C ALA A 841 -10.59 17.04 30.48
N PRO A 842 -10.69 18.38 30.37
CA PRO A 842 -9.56 19.24 30.04
C PRO A 842 -8.37 19.15 30.98
N GLN A 843 -8.58 18.84 32.26
CA GLN A 843 -7.50 18.67 33.23
C GLN A 843 -6.64 17.41 32.96
N ALA A 844 -7.03 16.54 32.02
CA ALA A 844 -6.21 15.44 31.53
C ALA A 844 -5.27 15.83 30.38
N TYR A 845 -5.33 17.08 29.88
CA TYR A 845 -4.60 17.57 28.70
C TYR A 845 -3.71 18.79 29.00
N ARG A 846 -2.64 18.99 28.22
CA ARG A 846 -1.87 20.27 28.23
C ARG A 846 -2.79 21.41 27.73
N ARG A 847 -2.34 22.66 27.78
CA ARG A 847 -3.14 23.81 27.28
C ARG A 847 -2.70 24.14 25.86
N LEU A 848 -3.59 24.08 24.87
CA LEU A 848 -3.22 24.23 23.45
C LEU A 848 -2.41 25.51 23.14
N PRO A 849 -2.70 26.70 23.71
CA PRO A 849 -1.87 27.88 23.48
C PRO A 849 -0.39 27.70 23.84
N LYS A 850 -0.07 26.94 24.91
CA LYS A 850 1.31 26.64 25.31
C LYS A 850 1.99 25.59 24.41
N VAL A 851 1.18 24.72 23.81
CA VAL A 851 1.64 23.74 22.83
C VAL A 851 1.98 24.45 21.51
N LEU A 852 1.14 25.37 21.05
CA LEU A 852 1.40 26.21 19.87
C LEU A 852 2.58 27.17 20.11
N GLU A 853 2.68 27.78 21.29
CA GLU A 853 3.83 28.60 21.72
C GLU A 853 5.15 27.80 21.65
N ALA A 854 5.16 26.54 22.09
CA ALA A 854 6.33 25.66 22.01
C ALA A 854 6.62 25.12 20.60
N GLN A 855 5.61 25.01 19.74
CA GLN A 855 5.76 24.68 18.31
C GLN A 855 6.33 25.87 17.50
N GLY A 856 6.06 27.10 17.95
CA GLY A 856 6.62 28.35 17.45
C GLY A 856 6.24 28.68 16.01
N ASP A 857 6.98 29.62 15.41
CA ASP A 857 6.73 30.18 14.07
C ASP A 857 6.95 29.19 12.90
N THR A 858 7.07 27.89 13.18
CA THR A 858 7.04 26.81 12.17
C THR A 858 5.67 26.69 11.49
N ILE A 859 4.61 27.14 12.17
CA ILE A 859 3.25 27.28 11.67
C ILE A 859 2.73 28.70 11.84
N GLN A 860 1.73 29.09 11.05
CA GLN A 860 0.92 30.29 11.29
C GLN A 860 -0.47 29.86 11.74
N VAL A 861 -0.94 30.34 12.91
CA VAL A 861 -2.36 30.23 13.27
C VAL A 861 -3.15 31.17 12.37
N ARG A 862 -4.11 30.64 11.62
CA ARG A 862 -5.02 31.42 10.77
C ARG A 862 -6.27 31.84 11.51
N HIS A 863 -6.85 30.93 12.29
CA HIS A 863 -8.02 31.18 13.12
C HIS A 863 -7.90 30.48 14.48
N THR A 864 -8.20 31.19 15.56
CA THR A 864 -8.33 30.64 16.92
C THR A 864 -9.78 30.31 17.20
N LEU A 865 -10.09 29.02 17.26
CA LEU A 865 -11.45 28.50 17.35
C LEU A 865 -11.87 28.31 18.80
N ARG A 866 -12.66 29.23 19.35
CA ARG A 866 -13.25 29.12 20.69
C ARG A 866 -14.50 28.23 20.64
N PRO A 867 -14.56 27.10 21.37
CA PRO A 867 -15.76 26.26 21.40
C PRO A 867 -16.94 26.99 22.05
N LEU A 868 -18.11 26.80 21.46
CA LEU A 868 -19.40 27.29 21.93
C LEU A 868 -20.28 26.11 22.36
N ILE A 869 -20.36 25.09 21.49
CA ILE A 869 -21.06 23.82 21.70
C ILE A 869 -20.06 22.68 21.50
N VAL A 870 -20.12 21.66 22.36
CA VAL A 870 -19.31 20.43 22.31
C VAL A 870 -20.25 19.25 22.49
N ALA A 871 -20.26 18.31 21.53
CA ALA A 871 -21.06 17.09 21.59
C ALA A 871 -20.16 15.84 21.52
N MET A 872 -20.31 14.94 22.49
CA MET A 872 -19.47 13.75 22.68
C MET A 872 -20.28 12.56 23.23
N ALA A 873 -19.69 11.36 23.19
CA ALA A 873 -20.21 10.20 23.93
C ALA A 873 -20.38 10.48 25.42
N GLY A 874 -21.46 9.98 26.02
CA GLY A 874 -21.74 10.14 27.45
C GLY A 874 -20.97 9.15 28.32
N ALA A 875 -20.62 9.55 29.55
CA ALA A 875 -19.90 8.74 30.55
C ALA A 875 -20.58 7.41 31.01
N GLY A 876 -21.70 7.03 30.39
CA GLY A 876 -22.46 5.81 30.67
C GLY A 876 -23.10 5.19 29.42
N GLU A 877 -22.62 5.51 28.22
CA GLU A 877 -22.99 4.75 27.01
C GLU A 877 -22.34 3.37 27.04
N VAL A 878 -23.15 2.33 26.76
CA VAL A 878 -22.75 0.91 26.87
C VAL A 878 -21.59 0.59 25.92
N ASP A 879 -20.53 -0.02 26.46
CA ASP A 879 -19.43 -0.60 25.70
C ASP A 879 -19.61 -2.14 25.63
N PRO A 880 -20.15 -2.70 24.52
CA PRO A 880 -20.52 -4.11 24.43
C PRO A 880 -19.33 -5.09 24.43
N TYR A 881 -18.09 -4.60 24.59
CA TYR A 881 -16.88 -5.41 24.73
C TYR A 881 -16.25 -5.32 26.13
N LYS A 882 -16.90 -4.63 27.08
CA LYS A 882 -16.28 -4.20 28.35
C LYS A 882 -17.25 -4.27 29.54
N ASP A 883 -18.51 -3.93 29.32
CA ASP A 883 -19.61 -4.17 30.27
C ASP A 883 -19.99 -5.66 30.28
#